data_AF-A0A813IHD2-F1
#
_entry.id   AF-A0A813IHD2-F1
#
_cell.length_a   1.000
_cell.length_b   1.000
_cell.length_c   1.000
_cell.angle_alpha   90.00
_cell.angle_beta   90.00
_cell.angle_gamma   90.00
#
_symmetry.space_group_name_H-M   'P 1'
#
loop_
_entity.id
_entity.type
_entity.pdbx_description
1 polymer ?
#
loop_
_entity_poly.entity_id
_entity_poly.type
_entity_poly.pdbx_seq_one_letter_code
_entity_poly.pdbx_strand_id
1 'polypeptide(L)'
;MPHRAGEGELWLSFEDGLPRLRLKGIAHSPRFGLGEITIVADSATQFMYAEVKLDELHEDSCIKYPFPKAAAPENAQRLKRLRWRRDQVMKWQVKEALHWNSGLSLTPMNWTSSHSLEFMLSDDAQQVTGVRLVSGSRVVKAVHLKGVPERGDHVPEAARSKFSPPERDCKLFSEVPDPSARVELKQPHRKSSALNDLLLMMTSSEPVKEWTQLYLIMSALILPGDVAVMLEDPAPPHPERLGPIAFDYSDPQLQVTVGPLEIDIIARGGKEGMIYANVNLEAEDEHQCISYEYPELNDHSRDALLDVSGVELSFFSISELRGEDCGIFIAPLARDRWIHIWVDMEADNPDAFLRSEIHHKGKVLRTTDVLRWRTGEDVTMSLRPPPSWGCTKNNMAGQLAHLDIANMHKNSIQLQDALWAFRELPPAFALREMLGVTGDVAVIVEVPKLPQLWELPAATFTYSLDLALTGEGLQGLSSFITGSFAVDIQQGKIRATAISKGPAAVTITLAIDPLVLAVRVEEIGSGSHCLMLSLEDVSAPNFVGKPNPVVDKGAFEGVEPIGDGECNHFRFFSPNGEYESVDFWYSEEEHGVCQLDVGLRRVENRLTPPAARININTWDEKNYKPEVPLTKGFNVDPDFWDCTHVSNDPTSGPWLYVSKGHDLLEEDIQVLPPVLALQKLGESLGQVGLLPHGIAKALSRLVVKSPTARPLPSHGHGSSQAQPAATVAPVVHTAPAAAAAAAAAAAAAAAAAAAAVVGDVDVFSPLLKAFTFSFSSTYPLQGRPGDSSAYASSLGHRGRGIGEVRVDLVGRRLYMRSEARNISSGLPMVETKVVYKAEQGRLWARTRVIGAQSFEQCWSIRTAEVLPVPAYGDLPRNPFLRAKNSGSGKRVLPGTERDLVQKYVLFLDENRRVELLVDDRQALAAINLDHLDRDITAGVLLHDWSTAPVNEEWFEIGDDWNCKDPKYIDYAEQLAHWDLIQVFLPTDAPGGMEDTQRL
;
A
#
# COMPACT_ATOMS: atom_id res chain seq x y z
N MET A 1 -33.29 5.75 3.99
CA MET A 1 -32.80 7.10 3.59
C MET A 1 -32.37 7.82 4.86
N PRO A 2 -31.16 8.39 4.92
CA PRO A 2 -30.73 9.17 6.08
C PRO A 2 -31.69 10.35 6.31
N HIS A 3 -31.99 10.63 7.58
CA HIS A 3 -32.76 11.82 7.94
C HIS A 3 -31.94 13.05 7.54
N ARG A 4 -32.47 13.88 6.64
CA ARG A 4 -31.88 15.19 6.32
C ARG A 4 -32.11 16.10 7.54
N ALA A 5 -31.10 16.25 8.37
CA ALA A 5 -31.08 17.26 9.43
C ALA A 5 -30.43 18.53 8.87
N GLY A 6 -31.04 19.68 9.13
CA GLY A 6 -30.51 20.98 8.76
C GLY A 6 -30.76 21.97 9.89
N GLU A 7 -29.88 22.96 10.02
CA GLU A 7 -30.02 24.03 10.99
C GLU A 7 -30.31 25.34 10.26
N GLY A 8 -30.94 26.29 10.95
CA GLY A 8 -31.33 27.53 10.31
C GLY A 8 -31.97 28.53 11.26
N GLU A 9 -32.30 29.69 10.71
CA GLU A 9 -33.01 30.76 11.39
C GLU A 9 -34.26 31.18 10.59
N LEU A 10 -35.33 31.51 11.30
CA LEU A 10 -36.59 31.97 10.75
C LEU A 10 -36.96 33.28 11.42
N TRP A 11 -37.14 34.33 10.62
CA TRP A 11 -37.61 35.63 11.06
C TRP A 11 -38.93 35.96 10.36
N LEU A 12 -39.90 36.44 11.12
CA LEU A 12 -41.21 36.83 10.59
C LEU A 12 -41.61 38.18 11.19
N SER A 13 -41.96 39.14 10.34
CA SER A 13 -42.42 40.47 10.73
C SER A 13 -43.79 40.72 10.12
N PHE A 14 -44.61 41.52 10.83
CA PHE A 14 -45.92 42.00 10.39
C PHE A 14 -46.04 43.52 10.51
N GLU A 15 -44.91 44.24 10.57
CA GLU A 15 -44.89 45.70 10.60
C GLU A 15 -45.75 46.27 9.47
N ASP A 16 -46.49 47.34 9.79
CA ASP A 16 -47.42 48.01 8.85
C ASP A 16 -48.52 47.10 8.25
N GLY A 17 -48.78 45.94 8.86
CA GLY A 17 -49.74 44.96 8.36
C GLY A 17 -49.25 44.16 7.14
N LEU A 18 -47.97 44.30 6.80
CA LEU A 18 -47.33 43.67 5.65
C LEU A 18 -46.39 42.56 6.12
N PRO A 19 -46.71 41.27 5.88
CA PRO A 19 -45.84 40.20 6.28
C PRO A 19 -44.51 40.25 5.54
N ARG A 20 -43.40 40.08 6.27
CA ARG A 20 -42.06 39.84 5.73
C ARG A 20 -41.48 38.59 6.37
N LEU A 21 -40.87 37.74 5.55
CA LEU A 21 -40.28 36.48 5.98
C LEU A 21 -38.80 36.48 5.62
N ARG A 22 -37.95 36.05 6.55
CA ARG A 22 -36.61 35.58 6.22
C ARG A 22 -36.41 34.16 6.76
N LEU A 23 -35.88 33.29 5.93
CA LEU A 23 -35.48 31.93 6.26
C LEU A 23 -34.03 31.76 5.83
N LYS A 24 -33.13 31.45 6.75
CA LYS A 24 -31.78 30.97 6.41
C LYS A 24 -31.68 29.51 6.81
N GLY A 25 -31.20 28.67 5.90
CA GLY A 25 -30.93 27.26 6.12
C GLY A 25 -29.47 26.95 5.78
N ILE A 26 -28.85 26.09 6.59
CA ILE A 26 -27.50 25.59 6.36
C ILE A 26 -27.61 24.07 6.18
N ALA A 27 -27.04 23.56 5.11
CA ALA A 27 -27.03 22.14 4.79
C ALA A 27 -25.65 21.71 4.28
N HIS A 28 -25.17 20.57 4.76
CA HIS A 28 -23.93 19.98 4.26
C HIS A 28 -24.25 18.91 3.21
N SER A 29 -23.74 19.10 2.00
CA SER A 29 -23.78 18.15 0.89
C SER A 29 -22.44 17.41 0.81
N PRO A 30 -22.41 16.07 0.80
CA PRO A 30 -21.18 15.33 0.51
C PRO A 30 -20.55 15.67 -0.84
N ARG A 31 -21.35 16.20 -1.78
CA ARG A 31 -20.92 16.53 -3.15
C ARG A 31 -20.49 17.99 -3.32
N PHE A 32 -21.11 18.90 -2.57
CA PHE A 32 -21.00 20.35 -2.74
C PHE A 32 -20.48 21.10 -1.51
N GLY A 33 -20.15 20.40 -0.43
CA GLY A 33 -19.75 21.03 0.83
C GLY A 33 -20.91 21.69 1.58
N LEU A 34 -20.60 22.72 2.37
CA LEU A 34 -21.51 23.52 3.16
C LEU A 34 -22.25 24.55 2.27
N GLY A 35 -23.55 24.34 2.11
CA GLY A 35 -24.44 25.30 1.47
C GLY A 35 -25.24 26.11 2.47
N GLU A 36 -25.17 27.44 2.35
CA GLU A 36 -26.04 28.39 3.03
C GLU A 36 -27.06 28.95 2.03
N ILE A 37 -28.34 28.89 2.39
CA ILE A 37 -29.43 29.47 1.60
C ILE A 37 -30.18 30.47 2.47
N THR A 38 -30.25 31.72 2.05
CA THR A 38 -31.08 32.77 2.66
C THR A 38 -32.22 33.16 1.72
N ILE A 39 -33.45 32.92 2.15
CA ILE A 39 -34.67 33.35 1.46
C ILE A 39 -35.26 34.55 2.20
N VAL A 40 -35.51 35.64 1.48
CA VAL A 40 -36.25 36.81 1.96
C VAL A 40 -37.49 37.00 1.10
N ALA A 41 -38.68 36.96 1.69
CA ALA A 41 -39.94 37.21 0.98
C ALA A 41 -40.61 38.46 1.55
N ASP A 42 -40.92 39.42 0.67
CA ASP A 42 -41.52 40.69 1.03
C ASP A 42 -42.86 40.90 0.31
N SER A 43 -43.93 40.99 1.10
CA SER A 43 -45.27 41.27 0.60
C SER A 43 -45.41 42.68 0.01
N ALA A 44 -44.58 43.64 0.42
CA ALA A 44 -44.62 44.99 -0.15
C ALA A 44 -44.13 44.99 -1.61
N THR A 45 -43.03 44.30 -1.89
CA THR A 45 -42.47 44.21 -3.26
C THR A 45 -43.07 43.08 -4.08
N GLN A 46 -43.75 42.12 -3.46
CA GLN A 46 -44.26 40.89 -4.09
C GLN A 46 -43.13 40.06 -4.75
N PHE A 47 -41.95 40.05 -4.13
CA PHE A 47 -40.79 39.28 -4.56
C PHE A 47 -40.22 38.43 -3.43
N MET A 48 -39.71 37.27 -3.80
CA MET A 48 -38.88 36.41 -2.97
C MET A 48 -37.46 36.45 -3.52
N TYR A 49 -36.49 36.80 -2.68
CA TYR A 49 -35.08 36.76 -2.96
C TYR A 49 -34.51 35.47 -2.37
N ALA A 50 -33.69 34.75 -3.13
CA ALA A 50 -32.94 33.61 -2.66
C ALA A 50 -31.46 33.89 -2.92
N GLU A 51 -30.71 34.02 -1.84
CA GLU A 51 -29.25 34.11 -1.82
C GLU A 51 -28.71 32.72 -1.47
N VAL A 52 -27.85 32.17 -2.32
CA VAL A 52 -27.22 30.87 -2.09
C VAL A 52 -25.72 31.07 -2.09
N LYS A 53 -25.08 30.64 -1.00
CA LYS A 53 -23.64 30.62 -0.80
C LYS A 53 -23.19 29.18 -0.68
N LEU A 54 -22.29 28.79 -1.56
CA LEU A 54 -21.61 27.49 -1.55
C LEU A 54 -20.16 27.83 -1.29
N ASP A 55 -19.77 27.80 0.00
CA ASP A 55 -18.50 28.37 0.45
C ASP A 55 -17.32 27.69 -0.26
N GLU A 56 -17.38 26.36 -0.42
CA GLU A 56 -16.37 25.53 -1.11
C GLU A 56 -16.43 25.58 -2.63
N LEU A 57 -17.43 26.24 -3.22
CA LEU A 57 -17.47 26.55 -4.66
C LEU A 57 -17.12 28.01 -4.94
N HIS A 58 -16.86 28.79 -3.89
CA HIS A 58 -16.79 30.25 -3.95
C HIS A 58 -17.96 30.89 -4.71
N GLU A 59 -19.11 30.21 -4.68
CA GLU A 59 -20.26 30.60 -5.47
C GLU A 59 -21.28 31.31 -4.58
N ASP A 60 -21.58 32.55 -4.95
CA ASP A 60 -22.57 33.38 -4.27
C ASP A 60 -23.54 33.96 -5.30
N SER A 61 -24.73 33.41 -5.34
CA SER A 61 -25.78 33.79 -6.29
C SER A 61 -26.97 34.41 -5.58
N CYS A 62 -27.50 35.51 -6.12
CA CYS A 62 -28.78 36.07 -5.69
C CYS A 62 -29.79 36.09 -6.84
N ILE A 63 -30.90 35.39 -6.64
CA ILE A 63 -31.98 35.27 -7.62
C ILE A 63 -33.28 35.78 -6.99
N LYS A 64 -34.02 36.61 -7.72
CA LYS A 64 -35.36 37.05 -7.31
C LYS A 64 -36.46 36.36 -8.12
N TYR A 65 -37.51 35.96 -7.41
CA TYR A 65 -38.68 35.26 -7.92
C TYR A 65 -39.94 36.09 -7.66
N PRO A 66 -40.77 36.36 -8.69
CA PRO A 66 -42.05 37.03 -8.47
C PRO A 66 -43.01 36.13 -7.70
N PHE A 67 -43.85 36.72 -6.85
CA PHE A 67 -44.88 35.97 -6.14
C PHE A 67 -45.87 35.30 -7.11
N PRO A 68 -46.47 34.15 -6.71
CA PRO A 68 -47.52 33.51 -7.48
C PRO A 68 -48.72 34.43 -7.64
N LYS A 69 -49.29 34.52 -8.85
CA LYS A 69 -50.48 35.35 -9.08
C LYS A 69 -51.72 34.71 -8.47
N ALA A 70 -52.38 35.39 -7.53
CA ALA A 70 -53.62 34.91 -6.90
C ALA A 70 -54.77 34.68 -7.90
N ALA A 71 -54.84 35.51 -8.94
CA ALA A 71 -55.86 35.43 -9.98
C ALA A 71 -55.63 34.31 -11.01
N ALA A 72 -54.48 33.60 -10.97
CA ALA A 72 -54.19 32.55 -11.92
C ALA A 72 -55.14 31.34 -11.72
N PRO A 73 -55.76 30.79 -12.79
CA PRO A 73 -56.76 29.72 -12.68
C PRO A 73 -56.28 28.50 -11.87
N GLU A 74 -55.01 28.12 -12.02
CA GLU A 74 -54.37 27.01 -11.31
C GLU A 74 -54.31 27.20 -9.79
N ASN A 75 -54.34 28.44 -9.31
CA ASN A 75 -54.26 28.77 -7.88
C ASN A 75 -55.63 28.83 -7.20
N ALA A 76 -56.74 28.87 -7.95
CA ALA A 76 -58.08 29.00 -7.38
C ALA A 76 -58.44 27.86 -6.39
N GLN A 77 -58.17 26.61 -6.78
CA GLN A 77 -58.39 25.46 -5.90
C GLN A 77 -57.45 25.47 -4.68
N ARG A 78 -56.24 26.01 -4.86
CA ARG A 78 -55.23 26.10 -3.80
C ARG A 78 -55.63 27.11 -2.74
N LEU A 79 -56.07 28.30 -3.15
CA LEU A 79 -56.65 29.32 -2.26
C LEU A 79 -57.86 28.79 -1.48
N LYS A 80 -58.73 28.00 -2.11
CA LYS A 80 -59.86 27.36 -1.41
C LYS A 80 -59.39 26.44 -0.29
N ARG A 81 -58.34 25.64 -0.50
CA ARG A 81 -57.75 24.79 0.55
C ARG A 81 -57.11 25.63 1.66
N LEU A 82 -56.40 26.70 1.30
CA LEU A 82 -55.78 27.60 2.29
C LEU A 82 -56.83 28.27 3.19
N ARG A 83 -57.97 28.71 2.63
CA ARG A 83 -59.07 29.26 3.42
C ARG A 83 -59.68 28.23 4.36
N TRP A 84 -59.87 27.00 3.89
CA TRP A 84 -60.31 25.90 4.75
C TRP A 84 -59.35 25.65 5.91
N ARG A 85 -58.02 25.67 5.66
CA ARG A 85 -57.00 25.51 6.71
C ARG A 85 -57.03 26.65 7.72
N ARG A 86 -57.09 27.90 7.26
CA ARG A 86 -57.28 29.09 8.11
C ARG A 86 -58.47 28.89 9.05
N ASP A 87 -59.60 28.44 8.51
CA ASP A 87 -60.81 28.22 9.31
C ASP A 87 -60.61 27.09 10.35
N GLN A 88 -59.79 26.07 10.09
CA GLN A 88 -59.40 25.09 11.10
C GLN A 88 -58.54 25.70 12.20
N VAL A 89 -57.60 26.58 11.85
CA VAL A 89 -56.76 27.29 12.83
C VAL A 89 -57.59 28.16 13.75
N MET A 90 -58.55 28.90 13.20
CA MET A 90 -59.45 29.73 14.02
C MET A 90 -60.33 28.90 14.95
N LYS A 91 -60.86 27.76 14.47
CA LYS A 91 -61.62 26.83 15.32
C LYS A 91 -60.77 26.25 16.45
N TRP A 92 -59.54 25.88 16.13
CA TRP A 92 -58.57 25.38 17.12
C TRP A 92 -58.23 26.45 18.16
N GLN A 93 -57.97 27.69 17.74
CA GLN A 93 -57.65 28.80 18.64
C GLN A 93 -58.78 29.07 19.64
N VAL A 94 -60.03 29.10 19.17
CA VAL A 94 -61.20 29.29 20.05
C VAL A 94 -61.35 28.11 21.04
N LYS A 95 -61.11 26.87 20.58
CA LYS A 95 -61.17 25.69 21.43
C LYS A 95 -60.09 25.71 22.52
N GLU A 96 -58.85 26.02 22.16
CA GLU A 96 -57.72 26.07 23.13
C GLU A 96 -57.84 27.24 24.11
N ALA A 97 -58.36 28.39 23.68
CA ALA A 97 -58.61 29.53 24.57
C ALA A 97 -59.54 29.18 25.75
N LEU A 98 -60.42 28.19 25.58
CA LEU A 98 -61.29 27.66 26.64
C LEU A 98 -60.59 26.67 27.59
N HIS A 99 -59.46 26.08 27.18
CA HIS A 99 -58.76 25.02 27.90
C HIS A 99 -57.42 25.46 28.50
N TRP A 100 -56.91 26.65 28.16
CA TRP A 100 -55.58 27.14 28.55
C TRP A 100 -55.31 27.14 30.08
N ASN A 101 -56.35 27.29 30.91
CA ASN A 101 -56.21 27.27 32.37
C ASN A 101 -56.08 25.86 33.00
N SER A 102 -56.13 24.79 32.21
CA SER A 102 -56.21 23.40 32.73
C SER A 102 -54.88 22.63 32.75
N GLY A 103 -53.76 23.23 32.31
CA GLY A 103 -52.43 22.59 32.33
C GLY A 103 -52.30 21.34 31.43
N LEU A 104 -53.22 21.16 30.47
CA LEU A 104 -53.27 20.01 29.56
C LEU A 104 -52.51 20.26 28.25
N SER A 105 -52.05 19.16 27.64
CA SER A 105 -51.43 19.13 26.31
C SER A 105 -52.33 19.78 25.24
N LEU A 106 -51.74 20.64 24.38
CA LEU A 106 -52.44 21.24 23.24
C LEU A 106 -53.04 20.16 22.33
N THR A 107 -54.30 20.33 21.90
CA THR A 107 -54.93 19.34 21.02
C THR A 107 -54.36 19.41 19.60
N PRO A 108 -54.11 18.28 18.93
CA PRO A 108 -53.67 18.26 17.53
C PRO A 108 -54.65 19.01 16.64
N MET A 109 -54.13 19.83 15.74
CA MET A 109 -54.93 20.63 14.81
C MET A 109 -54.93 19.99 13.42
N ASN A 110 -56.10 19.87 12.79
CA ASN A 110 -56.18 19.38 11.41
C ASN A 110 -55.53 20.37 10.45
N TRP A 111 -54.38 20.01 9.88
CA TRP A 111 -53.62 20.85 8.94
C TRP A 111 -53.98 20.56 7.49
N THR A 112 -54.18 19.29 7.15
CA THR A 112 -54.73 18.86 5.85
C THR A 112 -55.76 17.75 6.07
N SER A 113 -56.33 17.21 5.00
CA SER A 113 -57.23 16.05 5.10
C SER A 113 -56.55 14.79 5.64
N SER A 114 -55.22 14.72 5.60
CA SER A 114 -54.44 13.54 6.02
C SER A 114 -53.36 13.85 7.07
N HIS A 115 -53.21 15.12 7.47
CA HIS A 115 -52.15 15.53 8.41
C HIS A 115 -52.69 16.40 9.53
N SER A 116 -52.20 16.16 10.75
CA SER A 116 -52.35 17.02 11.91
C SER A 116 -51.06 17.79 12.20
N LEU A 117 -51.19 19.03 12.66
CA LEU A 117 -50.10 19.82 13.22
C LEU A 117 -50.19 19.75 14.74
N GLU A 118 -49.08 19.38 15.38
CA GLU A 118 -48.95 19.21 16.82
C GLU A 118 -47.86 20.13 17.35
N PHE A 119 -48.12 20.80 18.47
CA PHE A 119 -47.11 21.61 19.14
C PHE A 119 -46.32 20.74 20.11
N MET A 120 -45.01 20.93 20.09
CA MET A 120 -44.14 20.39 21.12
C MET A 120 -44.04 21.41 22.24
N LEU A 121 -44.27 20.94 23.47
CA LEU A 121 -44.15 21.76 24.66
C LEU A 121 -42.88 21.36 25.43
N SER A 122 -42.35 22.29 26.22
CA SER A 122 -41.35 22.02 27.25
C SER A 122 -41.94 21.13 28.35
N ASP A 123 -41.07 20.56 29.20
CA ASP A 123 -41.49 19.66 30.27
C ASP A 123 -42.44 20.31 31.29
N ASP A 124 -42.36 21.64 31.45
CA ASP A 124 -43.26 22.44 32.29
C ASP A 124 -44.57 22.86 31.58
N ALA A 125 -44.75 22.45 30.32
CA ALA A 125 -45.84 22.82 29.43
C ALA A 125 -46.03 24.33 29.21
N GLN A 126 -45.07 25.18 29.59
CA GLN A 126 -45.17 26.64 29.50
C GLN A 126 -44.67 27.20 28.16
N GLN A 127 -43.79 26.48 27.46
CA GLN A 127 -43.14 26.99 26.25
C GLN A 127 -43.29 26.03 25.08
N VAL A 128 -43.51 26.59 23.89
CA VAL A 128 -43.48 25.83 22.64
C VAL A 128 -42.02 25.60 22.26
N THR A 129 -41.59 24.34 22.24
CA THR A 129 -40.23 23.91 21.87
C THR A 129 -40.13 23.45 20.42
N GLY A 130 -41.25 23.41 19.69
CA GLY A 130 -41.28 22.95 18.31
C GLY A 130 -42.67 22.66 17.78
N VAL A 131 -42.73 22.18 16.54
CA VAL A 131 -43.94 21.68 15.87
C VAL A 131 -43.67 20.36 15.17
N ARG A 132 -44.66 19.48 15.12
CA ARG A 132 -44.62 18.23 14.35
C ARG A 132 -45.82 18.16 13.42
N LEU A 133 -45.57 17.76 12.18
CA LEU A 133 -46.61 17.39 11.23
C LEU A 133 -46.75 15.87 11.23
N VAL A 134 -47.92 15.36 11.56
CA VAL A 134 -48.19 13.94 11.77
C VAL A 134 -49.24 13.45 10.77
N SER A 135 -49.06 12.26 10.23
CA SER A 135 -50.03 11.56 9.38
C SER A 135 -50.37 10.21 10.02
N GLY A 136 -51.52 10.11 10.67
CA GLY A 136 -51.86 8.95 11.49
C GLY A 136 -50.95 8.86 12.72
N SER A 137 -50.17 7.78 12.85
CA SER A 137 -49.15 7.62 13.89
C SER A 137 -47.73 8.03 13.47
N ARG A 138 -47.54 8.40 12.19
CA ARG A 138 -46.22 8.69 11.63
C ARG A 138 -45.93 10.18 11.70
N VAL A 139 -44.84 10.56 12.36
CA VAL A 139 -44.27 11.91 12.24
C VAL A 139 -43.70 12.06 10.84
N VAL A 140 -44.30 12.95 10.06
CA VAL A 140 -43.85 13.29 8.70
C VAL A 140 -42.72 14.30 8.75
N LYS A 141 -42.82 15.25 9.68
CA LYS A 141 -41.87 16.34 9.86
C LYS A 141 -41.87 16.81 11.31
N ALA A 142 -40.70 17.18 11.82
CA ALA A 142 -40.55 17.83 13.11
C ALA A 142 -39.61 19.03 12.96
N VAL A 143 -39.98 20.15 13.56
CA VAL A 143 -39.16 21.37 13.63
C VAL A 143 -38.96 21.67 15.12
N HIS A 144 -37.72 21.65 15.55
CA HIS A 144 -37.33 21.97 16.93
C HIS A 144 -36.85 23.42 16.99
N LEU A 145 -37.34 24.17 17.97
CA LEU A 145 -36.90 25.53 18.24
C LEU A 145 -35.72 25.48 19.21
N LYS A 146 -34.58 26.04 18.79
CA LYS A 146 -33.42 26.21 19.67
C LYS A 146 -33.58 27.52 20.44
N GLY A 147 -33.73 27.42 21.75
CA GLY A 147 -33.92 28.58 22.63
C GLY A 147 -35.36 29.10 22.68
N VAL A 148 -35.55 30.23 23.35
CA VAL A 148 -36.86 30.89 23.49
C VAL A 148 -37.08 31.80 22.29
N PRO A 149 -38.22 31.70 21.57
CA PRO A 149 -38.52 32.60 20.47
C PRO A 149 -38.53 34.06 20.93
N GLU A 150 -37.73 34.90 20.29
CA GLU A 150 -37.78 36.35 20.51
C GLU A 150 -39.12 36.89 20.01
N ARG A 151 -39.79 37.70 20.85
CA ARG A 151 -41.10 38.29 20.53
C ARG A 151 -41.06 39.78 20.80
N GLY A 152 -41.61 40.56 19.87
CA GLY A 152 -41.78 42.00 20.00
C GLY A 152 -42.78 42.51 18.97
N ASP A 153 -43.37 43.67 19.23
CA ASP A 153 -44.31 44.33 18.31
C ASP A 153 -43.60 44.93 17.08
N HIS A 154 -42.29 45.14 17.18
CA HIS A 154 -41.43 45.69 16.14
C HIS A 154 -40.19 44.83 15.96
N VAL A 155 -39.64 44.81 14.75
CA VAL A 155 -38.36 44.17 14.45
C VAL A 155 -37.26 44.97 15.16
N PRO A 156 -36.39 44.33 15.97
CA PRO A 156 -35.26 45.01 16.60
C PRO A 156 -34.44 45.77 15.55
N GLU A 157 -33.95 46.97 15.88
CA GLU A 157 -33.25 47.82 14.93
C GLU A 157 -32.06 47.11 14.27
N ALA A 158 -31.30 46.32 15.04
CA ALA A 158 -30.20 45.48 14.56
C ALA A 158 -30.62 44.36 13.60
N ALA A 159 -31.90 43.97 13.57
CA ALA A 159 -32.45 42.91 12.71
C ALA A 159 -33.21 43.46 11.51
N ARG A 160 -33.47 44.76 11.41
CA ARG A 160 -34.21 45.36 10.27
C ARG A 160 -33.51 45.11 8.94
N SER A 161 -32.18 45.23 8.91
CA SER A 161 -31.36 44.93 7.73
C SER A 161 -31.48 43.49 7.26
N LYS A 162 -31.82 42.55 8.16
CA LYS A 162 -32.01 41.14 7.78
C LYS A 162 -33.24 40.94 6.89
N PHE A 163 -34.24 41.81 6.94
CA PHE A 163 -35.42 41.72 6.06
C PHE A 163 -35.27 42.51 4.76
N SER A 164 -34.21 43.32 4.64
CA SER A 164 -33.90 43.98 3.39
C SER A 164 -33.53 42.92 2.34
N PRO A 165 -33.91 43.10 1.07
CA PRO A 165 -33.31 42.36 -0.02
C PRO A 165 -31.78 42.44 0.10
N PRO A 166 -31.03 41.38 -0.25
CA PRO A 166 -29.57 41.44 -0.29
C PRO A 166 -29.14 42.66 -1.13
N GLU A 167 -28.16 43.44 -0.68
CA GLU A 167 -27.75 44.71 -1.32
C GLU A 167 -27.21 44.53 -2.76
N ARG A 168 -27.05 43.28 -3.24
CA ARG A 168 -26.56 42.93 -4.58
C ARG A 168 -27.67 42.98 -5.63
N ASP A 169 -27.28 43.20 -6.90
CA ASP A 169 -28.16 43.16 -8.08
C ASP A 169 -28.74 41.75 -8.33
N CYS A 170 -29.69 41.33 -7.51
CA CYS A 170 -30.35 40.03 -7.65
C CYS A 170 -31.05 39.96 -9.02
N LYS A 171 -30.64 38.97 -9.82
CA LYS A 171 -31.14 38.76 -11.19
C LYS A 171 -32.53 38.13 -11.14
N LEU A 172 -33.39 38.49 -12.08
CA LEU A 172 -34.71 37.85 -12.17
C LEU A 172 -34.51 36.38 -12.60
N PHE A 173 -35.24 35.44 -12.01
CA PHE A 173 -35.09 34.01 -12.36
C PHE A 173 -35.21 33.73 -13.88
N SER A 174 -35.99 34.52 -14.62
CA SER A 174 -36.12 34.37 -16.08
C SER A 174 -34.91 34.86 -16.89
N GLU A 175 -33.97 35.56 -16.25
CA GLU A 175 -32.78 36.15 -16.88
C GLU A 175 -31.51 35.32 -16.63
N VAL A 176 -31.58 34.32 -15.74
CA VAL A 176 -30.44 33.44 -15.42
C VAL A 176 -30.66 32.10 -16.11
N PRO A 177 -29.98 31.82 -17.24
CA PRO A 177 -29.95 30.47 -17.80
C PRO A 177 -29.18 29.57 -16.83
N ASP A 178 -29.77 28.44 -16.45
CA ASP A 178 -29.17 27.36 -15.64
C ASP A 178 -28.42 27.83 -14.38
N PRO A 179 -29.13 28.42 -13.40
CA PRO A 179 -28.52 28.80 -12.13
C PRO A 179 -28.04 27.58 -11.34
N SER A 180 -26.80 27.61 -10.87
CA SER A 180 -26.18 26.57 -10.04
C SER A 180 -26.97 26.23 -8.79
N ALA A 181 -27.78 27.17 -8.29
CA ALA A 181 -28.80 26.91 -7.29
C ALA A 181 -30.15 27.55 -7.66
N ARG A 182 -31.24 26.78 -7.57
CA ARG A 182 -32.60 27.31 -7.75
C ARG A 182 -33.61 26.80 -6.74
N VAL A 183 -34.53 27.69 -6.37
CA VAL A 183 -35.71 27.33 -5.58
C VAL A 183 -36.82 26.86 -6.51
N GLU A 184 -37.22 25.59 -6.40
CA GLU A 184 -38.29 25.05 -7.23
C GLU A 184 -39.68 25.50 -6.76
N LEU A 185 -40.36 26.35 -7.55
CA LEU A 185 -41.71 26.83 -7.26
C LEU A 185 -42.81 26.26 -8.20
N LYS A 186 -42.44 25.61 -9.33
CA LYS A 186 -43.37 25.12 -10.38
C LYS A 186 -43.78 23.64 -10.24
N GLN A 187 -44.90 23.27 -10.87
CA GLN A 187 -45.41 21.87 -10.99
C GLN A 187 -44.66 21.13 -12.13
N PRO A 188 -44.45 19.79 -12.07
CA PRO A 188 -45.33 18.74 -11.50
C PRO A 188 -44.88 18.06 -10.18
N HIS A 189 -43.67 18.30 -9.66
CA HIS A 189 -43.07 17.43 -8.62
C HIS A 189 -43.17 17.90 -7.15
N ARG A 190 -43.93 18.95 -6.84
CA ARG A 190 -44.48 19.30 -5.49
C ARG A 190 -43.52 19.33 -4.27
N LYS A 191 -42.24 19.67 -4.40
CA LYS A 191 -41.34 19.69 -3.21
C LYS A 191 -41.46 20.96 -2.32
N SER A 192 -41.64 22.17 -2.88
CA SER A 192 -41.80 23.42 -2.09
C SER A 192 -43.25 23.92 -1.94
N SER A 193 -44.18 23.02 -1.64
CA SER A 193 -45.62 23.38 -1.58
C SER A 193 -45.97 24.34 -0.44
N ALA A 194 -45.34 24.22 0.73
CA ALA A 194 -45.60 25.10 1.88
C ALA A 194 -45.12 26.54 1.64
N LEU A 195 -43.93 26.72 1.03
CA LEU A 195 -43.41 28.04 0.68
C LEU A 195 -44.33 28.74 -0.32
N ASN A 196 -44.69 28.05 -1.40
CA ASN A 196 -45.58 28.61 -2.41
C ASN A 196 -47.00 28.89 -1.85
N ASP A 197 -47.49 28.08 -0.91
CA ASP A 197 -48.72 28.37 -0.15
C ASP A 197 -48.60 29.70 0.62
N LEU A 198 -47.48 29.92 1.32
CA LEU A 198 -47.25 31.14 2.09
C LEU A 198 -47.11 32.38 1.19
N LEU A 199 -46.30 32.29 0.12
CA LEU A 199 -46.15 33.39 -0.84
C LEU A 199 -47.51 33.78 -1.43
N LEU A 200 -48.36 32.80 -1.76
CA LEU A 200 -49.72 33.05 -2.25
C LEU A 200 -50.60 33.77 -1.22
N MET A 201 -50.50 33.44 0.08
CA MET A 201 -51.22 34.17 1.13
C MET A 201 -50.72 35.61 1.28
N MET A 202 -49.42 35.83 1.11
CA MET A 202 -48.77 37.16 1.16
C MET A 202 -49.10 38.04 -0.06
N THR A 203 -49.79 37.53 -1.09
CA THR A 203 -50.23 38.32 -2.25
C THR A 203 -51.52 39.12 -2.03
N SER A 204 -52.22 38.86 -0.92
CA SER A 204 -53.44 39.60 -0.58
C SER A 204 -53.14 41.09 -0.35
N SER A 205 -54.09 41.97 -0.63
CA SER A 205 -53.95 43.41 -0.36
C SER A 205 -53.95 43.73 1.14
N GLU A 206 -54.55 42.86 1.96
CA GLU A 206 -54.53 42.97 3.42
C GLU A 206 -54.27 41.58 4.05
N PRO A 207 -53.05 41.01 3.91
CA PRO A 207 -52.76 39.62 4.25
C PRO A 207 -53.12 39.25 5.68
N VAL A 208 -52.81 40.12 6.64
CA VAL A 208 -53.07 39.87 8.07
C VAL A 208 -54.57 39.85 8.36
N LYS A 209 -55.39 40.63 7.64
CA LYS A 209 -56.85 40.62 7.80
C LYS A 209 -57.50 39.42 7.14
N GLU A 210 -57.05 39.02 5.93
CA GLU A 210 -57.62 37.86 5.24
C GLU A 210 -57.21 36.53 5.89
N TRP A 211 -55.93 36.41 6.27
CA TRP A 211 -55.35 35.13 6.68
C TRP A 211 -55.13 34.98 8.18
N THR A 212 -55.18 36.06 8.96
CA THR A 212 -54.80 36.13 10.39
C THR A 212 -53.31 35.94 10.63
N GLN A 213 -52.78 36.68 11.61
CA GLN A 213 -51.37 36.59 12.00
C GLN A 213 -50.98 35.19 12.47
N LEU A 214 -51.84 34.52 13.25
CA LEU A 214 -51.59 33.19 13.79
C LEU A 214 -51.40 32.14 12.68
N TYR A 215 -52.27 32.14 11.67
CA TYR A 215 -52.16 31.19 10.57
C TYR A 215 -50.90 31.43 9.72
N LEU A 216 -50.53 32.70 9.49
CA LEU A 216 -49.28 33.05 8.81
C LEU A 216 -48.06 32.56 9.60
N ILE A 217 -48.05 32.74 10.94
CA ILE A 217 -46.99 32.20 11.82
C ILE A 217 -46.90 30.69 11.70
N MET A 218 -48.03 29.97 11.82
CA MET A 218 -48.04 28.51 11.73
C MET A 218 -47.56 28.00 10.37
N SER A 219 -47.97 28.66 9.28
CA SER A 219 -47.50 28.33 7.94
C SER A 219 -46.01 28.61 7.73
N ALA A 220 -45.45 29.63 8.39
CA ALA A 220 -44.02 29.89 8.37
C ALA A 220 -43.22 28.85 9.18
N LEU A 221 -43.73 28.43 10.35
CA LEU A 221 -43.08 27.45 11.24
C LEU A 221 -42.91 26.07 10.59
N ILE A 222 -43.75 25.72 9.62
CA ILE A 222 -43.63 24.46 8.88
C ILE A 222 -42.72 24.57 7.64
N LEU A 223 -42.14 25.73 7.32
CA LEU A 223 -41.26 25.87 6.16
C LEU A 223 -39.90 25.17 6.29
N PRO A 224 -39.18 25.21 7.43
CA PRO A 224 -37.83 24.65 7.52
C PRO A 224 -37.81 23.18 7.08
N GLY A 225 -37.00 22.84 6.08
CA GLY A 225 -36.95 21.48 5.49
C GLY A 225 -37.97 21.16 4.39
N ASP A 226 -38.91 22.07 4.06
CA ASP A 226 -39.81 21.95 2.89
C ASP A 226 -39.36 22.82 1.71
N VAL A 227 -38.33 23.65 1.88
CA VAL A 227 -37.75 24.41 0.78
C VAL A 227 -36.80 23.50 0.02
N ALA A 228 -37.20 23.08 -1.18
CA ALA A 228 -36.33 22.37 -2.09
C ALA A 228 -35.47 23.37 -2.87
N VAL A 229 -34.20 23.44 -2.51
CA VAL A 229 -33.16 24.01 -3.35
C VAL A 229 -32.55 22.88 -4.15
N MET A 230 -32.54 23.03 -5.47
CA MET A 230 -31.76 22.16 -6.34
C MET A 230 -30.43 22.85 -6.60
N LEU A 231 -29.36 22.12 -6.33
CA LEU A 231 -28.02 22.45 -6.78
C LEU A 231 -27.82 21.70 -8.10
N GLU A 232 -27.48 22.44 -9.15
CA GLU A 232 -27.06 21.87 -10.42
C GLU A 232 -25.56 21.60 -10.36
N ASP A 233 -25.13 20.53 -11.03
CA ASP A 233 -23.72 20.21 -11.09
C ASP A 233 -23.01 21.28 -11.92
N PRO A 234 -21.79 21.71 -11.54
CA PRO A 234 -21.00 22.57 -12.39
C PRO A 234 -20.81 21.91 -13.76
N ALA A 235 -20.82 22.75 -14.81
CA ALA A 235 -20.60 22.26 -16.16
C ALA A 235 -19.20 21.62 -16.26
N PRO A 236 -19.06 20.49 -16.97
CA PRO A 236 -17.74 19.93 -17.23
C PRO A 236 -16.89 20.90 -18.05
N PRO A 237 -15.55 20.85 -17.89
CA PRO A 237 -14.66 21.64 -18.73
C PRO A 237 -14.87 21.26 -20.19
N HIS A 238 -14.62 22.21 -21.08
CA HIS A 238 -14.79 22.05 -22.52
C HIS A 238 -13.43 22.01 -23.25
N PRO A 239 -12.65 20.90 -23.14
CA PRO A 239 -11.31 20.82 -23.71
C PRO A 239 -11.27 21.01 -25.23
N GLU A 240 -12.37 20.75 -25.92
CA GLU A 240 -12.53 21.04 -27.36
C GLU A 240 -12.44 22.53 -27.71
N ARG A 241 -12.54 23.43 -26.72
CA ARG A 241 -12.48 24.89 -26.91
C ARG A 241 -11.10 25.48 -26.60
N LEU A 242 -10.20 24.73 -25.98
CA LEU A 242 -8.97 25.27 -25.37
C LEU A 242 -7.84 25.61 -26.37
N GLY A 243 -8.04 25.39 -27.66
CA GLY A 243 -7.00 25.65 -28.68
C GLY A 243 -5.74 24.80 -28.43
N PRO A 244 -4.53 25.32 -28.72
CA PRO A 244 -3.29 24.70 -28.29
C PRO A 244 -3.18 24.63 -26.76
N ILE A 245 -2.69 23.52 -26.23
CA ILE A 245 -2.53 23.30 -24.79
C ILE A 245 -1.08 22.87 -24.53
N ALA A 246 -0.47 23.39 -23.48
CA ALA A 246 0.80 22.89 -22.95
C ALA A 246 0.74 22.86 -21.43
N PHE A 247 1.36 21.85 -20.82
CA PHE A 247 1.45 21.78 -19.37
C PHE A 247 2.74 21.14 -18.89
N ASP A 248 3.18 21.59 -17.71
CA ASP A 248 4.32 21.03 -17.00
C ASP A 248 3.77 20.11 -15.90
N TYR A 249 4.36 18.94 -15.69
CA TYR A 249 3.90 17.99 -14.68
C TYR A 249 5.07 17.36 -13.92
N SER A 250 4.78 16.76 -12.77
CA SER A 250 5.75 15.94 -12.02
C SER A 250 5.14 14.60 -11.66
N ASP A 251 5.85 13.51 -11.94
CA ASP A 251 5.54 12.17 -11.44
C ASP A 251 6.69 11.70 -10.52
N PRO A 252 6.45 11.57 -9.20
CA PRO A 252 7.49 11.16 -8.26
C PRO A 252 7.92 9.68 -8.40
N GLN A 253 7.22 8.87 -9.21
CA GLN A 253 7.48 7.43 -9.32
C GLN A 253 8.49 7.07 -10.43
N LEU A 254 8.88 8.02 -11.28
CA LEU A 254 9.82 7.74 -12.37
C LEU A 254 11.27 7.85 -11.87
N GLN A 255 11.84 6.73 -11.37
CA GLN A 255 13.28 6.59 -11.17
C GLN A 255 13.85 5.67 -12.24
N VAL A 256 14.82 6.18 -13.00
CA VAL A 256 15.53 5.41 -14.02
C VAL A 256 16.88 5.00 -13.48
N THR A 257 17.27 3.74 -13.69
CA THR A 257 18.55 3.18 -13.20
C THR A 257 19.77 3.69 -13.97
N VAL A 258 19.56 4.30 -15.14
CA VAL A 258 20.62 4.77 -16.06
C VAL A 258 20.96 6.26 -15.87
N GLY A 259 20.59 6.86 -14.74
CA GLY A 259 20.81 8.28 -14.46
C GLY A 259 19.74 9.21 -15.08
N PRO A 260 20.03 10.52 -15.23
CA PRO A 260 19.10 11.48 -15.84
C PRO A 260 18.81 11.09 -17.30
N LEU A 261 17.53 10.80 -17.57
CA LEU A 261 17.02 10.44 -18.88
C LEU A 261 16.06 11.55 -19.34
N GLU A 262 16.40 12.21 -20.44
CA GLU A 262 15.51 13.17 -21.10
C GLU A 262 14.89 12.52 -22.34
N ILE A 263 13.57 12.67 -22.47
CA ILE A 263 12.83 12.13 -23.62
C ILE A 263 11.89 13.19 -24.17
N ASP A 264 12.10 13.54 -25.43
CA ASP A 264 11.15 14.35 -26.18
C ASP A 264 10.33 13.45 -27.11
N ILE A 265 8.99 13.55 -27.00
CA ILE A 265 8.08 12.86 -27.92
C ILE A 265 7.28 13.91 -28.70
N ILE A 266 7.37 13.84 -30.03
CA ILE A 266 6.55 14.64 -30.95
C ILE A 266 5.64 13.70 -31.73
N ALA A 267 4.35 13.72 -31.43
CA ALA A 267 3.31 13.02 -32.20
C ALA A 267 2.56 14.00 -33.11
N ARG A 268 2.51 13.72 -34.42
CA ARG A 268 1.78 14.56 -35.40
C ARG A 268 0.51 13.88 -35.84
N GLY A 269 -0.65 14.50 -35.61
CA GLY A 269 -1.93 14.05 -36.17
C GLY A 269 -2.05 14.44 -37.65
N GLY A 270 -2.62 13.57 -38.50
CA GLY A 270 -2.90 13.88 -39.92
C GLY A 270 -2.48 12.78 -40.91
N LYS A 271 -2.56 13.09 -42.21
CA LYS A 271 -2.30 12.13 -43.30
C LYS A 271 -0.86 11.60 -43.33
N GLU A 272 0.09 12.40 -42.86
CA GLU A 272 1.51 12.04 -42.70
C GLU A 272 1.84 11.83 -41.21
N GLY A 273 0.89 11.28 -40.44
CA GLY A 273 1.05 11.13 -39.01
C GLY A 273 2.25 10.24 -38.68
N MET A 274 3.22 10.83 -37.99
CA MET A 274 4.44 10.18 -37.51
C MET A 274 4.66 10.57 -36.05
N ILE A 275 5.32 9.68 -35.32
CA ILE A 275 5.77 9.90 -33.95
C ILE A 275 7.28 9.95 -33.97
N TYR A 276 7.87 10.95 -33.33
CA TYR A 276 9.32 11.08 -33.15
C TYR A 276 9.62 10.97 -31.67
N ALA A 277 10.59 10.15 -31.30
CA ALA A 277 11.10 10.07 -29.94
C ALA A 277 12.59 10.38 -29.98
N ASN A 278 12.98 11.43 -29.26
CA ASN A 278 14.35 11.80 -29.01
C ASN A 278 14.69 11.38 -27.59
N VAL A 279 15.73 10.57 -27.41
CA VAL A 279 16.20 10.07 -26.12
C VAL A 279 17.62 10.55 -25.92
N ASN A 280 17.88 11.18 -24.78
CA ASN A 280 19.18 11.69 -24.40
C ASN A 280 19.56 11.13 -23.02
N LEU A 281 20.63 10.32 -22.97
CA LEU A 281 21.23 9.83 -21.73
C LEU A 281 22.40 10.74 -21.39
N GLU A 282 22.14 11.78 -20.60
CA GLU A 282 23.15 12.81 -20.28
C GLU A 282 24.40 12.22 -19.59
N ALA A 283 24.21 11.13 -18.83
CA ALA A 283 25.30 10.48 -18.11
C ALA A 283 26.29 9.73 -19.04
N GLU A 284 25.82 9.28 -20.21
CA GLU A 284 26.59 8.45 -21.15
C GLU A 284 27.03 9.23 -22.40
N ASP A 285 26.66 10.52 -22.51
CA ASP A 285 26.82 11.34 -23.74
C ASP A 285 26.21 10.64 -24.98
N GLU A 286 25.19 9.80 -24.76
CA GLU A 286 24.51 9.05 -25.81
C GLU A 286 23.17 9.68 -26.17
N HIS A 287 22.94 9.81 -27.47
CA HIS A 287 21.74 10.42 -28.02
C HIS A 287 21.19 9.61 -29.19
N GLN A 288 19.88 9.40 -29.17
CA GLN A 288 19.15 8.69 -30.21
C GLN A 288 17.82 9.37 -30.55
N CYS A 289 17.54 9.61 -31.83
CA CYS A 289 16.19 9.92 -32.30
C CYS A 289 15.64 8.86 -33.27
N ILE A 290 14.44 8.36 -32.98
CA ILE A 290 13.72 7.38 -33.80
C ILE A 290 12.37 7.96 -34.25
N SER A 291 12.00 7.65 -35.49
CA SER A 291 10.65 7.89 -36.02
C SER A 291 9.84 6.60 -36.14
N TYR A 292 8.61 6.64 -35.64
CA TYR A 292 7.65 5.55 -35.60
C TYR A 292 6.39 5.89 -36.40
N GLU A 293 5.80 4.85 -37.00
CA GLU A 293 4.42 4.90 -37.50
C GLU A 293 3.45 4.77 -36.32
N TYR A 294 2.24 5.32 -36.45
CA TYR A 294 1.21 5.15 -35.40
C TYR A 294 0.85 3.67 -35.23
N PRO A 295 0.56 3.23 -33.99
CA PRO A 295 0.20 1.85 -33.74
C PRO A 295 -1.12 1.45 -34.41
N GLU A 296 -1.19 0.22 -34.89
CA GLU A 296 -2.45 -0.40 -35.28
C GLU A 296 -3.06 -1.15 -34.09
N LEU A 297 -4.32 -0.84 -33.76
CA LEU A 297 -5.06 -1.55 -32.73
C LEU A 297 -5.81 -2.75 -33.31
N ASN A 298 -5.83 -3.85 -32.56
CA ASN A 298 -6.75 -4.96 -32.83
C ASN A 298 -8.21 -4.50 -32.67
N ASP A 299 -9.14 -5.20 -33.34
CA ASP A 299 -10.55 -4.79 -33.39
C ASP A 299 -11.15 -4.65 -31.98
N HIS A 300 -10.81 -5.54 -31.06
CA HIS A 300 -11.32 -5.48 -29.69
C HIS A 300 -10.90 -4.20 -28.92
N SER A 301 -9.63 -3.80 -29.02
CA SER A 301 -9.13 -2.58 -28.34
C SER A 301 -9.69 -1.33 -28.99
N ARG A 302 -9.86 -1.37 -30.33
CA ARG A 302 -10.49 -0.29 -31.09
C ARG A 302 -11.95 -0.09 -30.67
N ASP A 303 -12.71 -1.18 -30.61
CA ASP A 303 -14.12 -1.14 -30.21
C ASP A 303 -14.25 -0.65 -28.76
N ALA A 304 -13.39 -1.10 -27.85
CA ALA A 304 -13.37 -0.63 -26.46
C ALA A 304 -13.13 0.88 -26.34
N LEU A 305 -12.23 1.46 -27.15
CA LEU A 305 -12.00 2.90 -27.20
C LEU A 305 -13.20 3.65 -27.80
N LEU A 306 -13.78 3.13 -28.87
CA LEU A 306 -14.96 3.73 -29.50
C LEU A 306 -16.15 3.76 -28.56
N ASP A 307 -16.40 2.68 -27.82
CA ASP A 307 -17.51 2.55 -26.87
C ASP A 307 -17.46 3.60 -25.76
N VAL A 308 -16.26 3.91 -25.25
CA VAL A 308 -16.10 4.91 -24.18
C VAL A 308 -15.91 6.34 -24.70
N SER A 309 -15.52 6.51 -25.96
CA SER A 309 -15.19 7.84 -26.53
C SER A 309 -16.34 8.84 -26.51
N GLY A 310 -17.58 8.35 -26.59
CA GLY A 310 -18.80 9.16 -26.54
C GLY A 310 -19.27 9.53 -25.13
N VAL A 311 -18.62 9.03 -24.09
CA VAL A 311 -18.98 9.37 -22.70
C VAL A 311 -18.28 10.67 -22.32
N GLU A 312 -19.05 11.67 -21.91
CA GLU A 312 -18.54 12.98 -21.48
C GLU A 312 -18.03 12.96 -20.03
N LEU A 313 -17.27 13.98 -19.64
CA LEU A 313 -16.90 14.20 -18.24
C LEU A 313 -18.14 14.50 -17.41
N SER A 314 -18.19 13.91 -16.21
CA SER A 314 -19.28 14.13 -15.26
C SER A 314 -18.72 14.63 -13.94
N PHE A 315 -19.36 15.65 -13.36
CA PHE A 315 -18.95 16.16 -12.06
C PHE A 315 -19.07 15.07 -11.00
N PHE A 316 -18.06 14.92 -10.16
CA PHE A 316 -18.01 13.92 -9.11
C PHE A 316 -18.12 14.56 -7.73
N SER A 317 -17.20 15.46 -7.40
CA SER A 317 -17.13 16.14 -6.10
C SER A 317 -16.26 17.38 -6.16
N ILE A 318 -16.13 18.10 -5.05
CA ILE A 318 -15.17 19.20 -4.86
C ILE A 318 -14.02 18.71 -3.99
N SER A 319 -12.83 19.25 -4.18
CA SER A 319 -11.69 19.09 -3.27
C SER A 319 -10.80 20.32 -3.34
N GLU A 320 -10.08 20.60 -2.25
CA GLU A 320 -8.99 21.57 -2.27
C GLU A 320 -7.71 20.90 -2.79
N LEU A 321 -6.97 21.58 -3.67
CA LEU A 321 -5.64 21.16 -4.12
C LEU A 321 -4.70 22.36 -4.12
N ARG A 322 -3.67 22.32 -3.26
CA ARG A 322 -2.66 23.39 -3.11
C ARG A 322 -3.25 24.76 -2.70
N GLY A 323 -4.40 24.76 -2.03
CA GLY A 323 -5.10 25.98 -1.64
C GLY A 323 -6.16 26.44 -2.64
N GLU A 324 -6.24 25.80 -3.81
CA GLU A 324 -7.23 26.09 -4.86
C GLU A 324 -8.44 25.16 -4.74
N ASP A 325 -9.65 25.71 -4.87
CA ASP A 325 -10.88 24.92 -4.88
C ASP A 325 -11.11 24.28 -6.26
N CYS A 326 -11.09 22.95 -6.30
CA CYS A 326 -11.15 22.17 -7.53
C CYS A 326 -12.45 21.39 -7.65
N GLY A 327 -13.05 21.44 -8.85
CA GLY A 327 -14.08 20.51 -9.28
C GLY A 327 -13.43 19.21 -9.77
N ILE A 328 -13.82 18.07 -9.20
CA ILE A 328 -13.39 16.76 -9.66
C ILE A 328 -14.39 16.25 -10.69
N PHE A 329 -13.92 15.97 -11.89
CA PHE A 329 -14.71 15.40 -12.98
C PHE A 329 -14.21 13.99 -13.32
N ILE A 330 -15.13 13.08 -13.63
CA ILE A 330 -14.81 11.70 -13.95
C ILE A 330 -15.33 11.28 -15.32
N ALA A 331 -14.57 10.43 -16.00
CA ALA A 331 -14.98 9.76 -17.22
C ALA A 331 -14.34 8.36 -17.32
N PRO A 332 -14.98 7.40 -18.01
CA PRO A 332 -14.34 6.13 -18.33
C PRO A 332 -13.25 6.33 -19.39
N LEU A 333 -12.20 5.52 -19.27
CA LEU A 333 -11.17 5.29 -20.29
C LEU A 333 -11.27 3.84 -20.76
N ALA A 334 -10.51 3.46 -21.80
CA ALA A 334 -10.48 2.06 -22.23
C ALA A 334 -9.98 1.12 -21.11
N ARG A 335 -10.41 -0.15 -21.19
CA ARG A 335 -9.98 -1.27 -20.31
C ARG A 335 -10.43 -1.13 -18.85
N ASP A 336 -11.68 -0.72 -18.64
CA ASP A 336 -12.28 -0.53 -17.31
C ASP A 336 -11.49 0.42 -16.41
N ARG A 337 -10.82 1.41 -17.02
CA ARG A 337 -10.13 2.48 -16.32
C ARG A 337 -11.07 3.69 -16.23
N TRP A 338 -10.81 4.54 -15.25
CA TRP A 338 -11.52 5.81 -15.05
C TRP A 338 -10.48 6.90 -14.83
N ILE A 339 -10.70 8.07 -15.42
CA ILE A 339 -9.91 9.26 -15.13
C ILE A 339 -10.71 10.17 -14.21
N HIS A 340 -10.06 10.66 -13.15
CA HIS A 340 -10.53 11.75 -12.30
C HIS A 340 -9.67 12.97 -12.63
N ILE A 341 -10.29 14.12 -12.92
CA ILE A 341 -9.60 15.36 -13.31
C ILE A 341 -10.01 16.44 -12.33
N TRP A 342 -9.02 17.09 -11.70
CA TRP A 342 -9.19 18.26 -10.87
C TRP A 342 -9.10 19.48 -11.78
N VAL A 343 -10.20 20.21 -11.86
CA VAL A 343 -10.33 21.41 -12.66
C VAL A 343 -10.47 22.58 -11.71
N ASP A 344 -9.66 23.60 -11.92
CA ASP A 344 -9.76 24.86 -11.20
C ASP A 344 -11.13 25.50 -11.42
N MET A 345 -11.82 25.84 -10.34
CA MET A 345 -13.12 26.51 -10.38
C MET A 345 -13.02 28.02 -10.17
N GLU A 346 -11.82 28.54 -9.92
CA GLU A 346 -11.62 29.97 -9.75
C GLU A 346 -11.76 30.72 -11.09
N ALA A 347 -12.15 31.99 -11.00
CA ALA A 347 -12.59 32.77 -12.15
C ALA A 347 -11.45 33.18 -13.11
N ASP A 348 -10.20 33.09 -12.67
CA ASP A 348 -9.04 33.47 -13.46
C ASP A 348 -8.60 32.38 -14.45
N ASN A 349 -8.93 31.11 -14.20
CA ASN A 349 -8.66 30.01 -15.15
C ASN A 349 -9.65 28.83 -15.05
N PRO A 350 -10.95 29.04 -15.37
CA PRO A 350 -12.05 28.08 -15.10
C PRO A 350 -12.00 26.75 -15.89
N ASP A 351 -10.92 26.48 -16.63
CA ASP A 351 -10.69 25.25 -17.37
C ASP A 351 -9.27 24.68 -17.13
N ALA A 352 -8.54 25.18 -16.13
CA ALA A 352 -7.19 24.69 -15.83
C ALA A 352 -7.24 23.30 -15.21
N PHE A 353 -6.51 22.35 -15.79
CA PHE A 353 -6.35 21.05 -15.16
C PHE A 353 -5.18 21.11 -14.19
N LEU A 354 -5.45 20.79 -12.93
CA LEU A 354 -4.46 20.87 -11.85
C LEU A 354 -3.93 19.48 -11.44
N ARG A 355 -4.73 18.42 -11.65
CA ARG A 355 -4.36 17.03 -11.40
C ARG A 355 -5.19 16.08 -12.25
N SER A 356 -4.61 14.93 -12.62
CA SER A 356 -5.35 13.76 -13.07
C SER A 356 -5.03 12.55 -12.19
N GLU A 357 -6.01 11.67 -11.98
CA GLU A 357 -5.81 10.35 -11.41
C GLU A 357 -6.43 9.28 -12.28
N ILE A 358 -5.74 8.15 -12.43
CA ILE A 358 -6.22 7.00 -13.17
C ILE A 358 -6.61 5.91 -12.19
N HIS A 359 -7.86 5.48 -12.25
CA HIS A 359 -8.45 4.49 -11.37
C HIS A 359 -8.74 3.22 -12.15
N HIS A 360 -8.50 2.06 -11.54
CA HIS A 360 -8.94 0.77 -12.05
C HIS A 360 -9.47 -0.08 -10.91
N LYS A 361 -10.71 -0.54 -11.02
CA LYS A 361 -11.39 -1.32 -9.96
C LYS A 361 -11.34 -0.64 -8.58
N GLY A 362 -11.47 0.69 -8.56
CA GLY A 362 -11.47 1.52 -7.34
C GLY A 362 -10.10 1.73 -6.70
N LYS A 363 -9.00 1.27 -7.34
CA LYS A 363 -7.63 1.59 -6.93
C LYS A 363 -7.08 2.71 -7.80
N VAL A 364 -6.44 3.69 -7.18
CA VAL A 364 -5.62 4.69 -7.89
C VAL A 364 -4.41 3.96 -8.43
N LEU A 365 -4.30 3.91 -9.75
CA LEU A 365 -3.12 3.41 -10.46
C LEU A 365 -2.05 4.49 -10.55
N ARG A 366 -2.47 5.74 -10.79
CA ARG A 366 -1.56 6.88 -10.99
C ARG A 366 -2.19 8.18 -10.55
N THR A 367 -1.35 9.11 -10.11
CA THR A 367 -1.68 10.51 -9.88
C THR A 367 -0.66 11.38 -10.61
N THR A 368 -1.12 12.27 -11.49
CA THR A 368 -0.29 13.25 -12.17
C THR A 368 -0.65 14.65 -11.70
N ASP A 369 0.31 15.34 -11.12
CA ASP A 369 0.16 16.74 -10.73
C ASP A 369 0.56 17.65 -11.87
N VAL A 370 -0.36 18.53 -12.28
CA VAL A 370 -0.06 19.60 -13.23
C VAL A 370 0.51 20.78 -12.45
N LEU A 371 1.72 21.22 -12.84
CA LEU A 371 2.43 22.32 -12.20
C LEU A 371 2.12 23.65 -12.87
N ARG A 372 1.93 23.62 -14.19
CA ARG A 372 1.66 24.82 -14.99
C ARG A 372 0.79 24.46 -16.17
N TRP A 373 -0.38 25.08 -16.28
CA TRP A 373 -1.30 24.93 -17.41
C TRP A 373 -1.22 26.16 -18.33
N ARG A 374 -1.17 25.95 -19.65
CA ARG A 374 -1.08 27.02 -20.67
C ARG A 374 -1.98 26.69 -21.84
N THR A 375 -2.70 27.68 -22.37
CA THR A 375 -3.61 27.52 -23.50
C THR A 375 -3.44 28.66 -24.52
N GLY A 376 -3.91 28.45 -25.76
CA GLY A 376 -4.01 29.51 -26.75
C GLY A 376 -2.66 30.06 -27.24
N GLU A 377 -2.51 31.38 -27.21
CA GLU A 377 -1.32 32.09 -27.74
C GLU A 377 -0.05 31.88 -26.89
N ASP A 378 -0.20 31.45 -25.63
CA ASP A 378 0.91 31.21 -24.71
C ASP A 378 1.69 29.91 -25.01
N VAL A 379 1.20 29.11 -25.96
CA VAL A 379 1.83 27.86 -26.39
C VAL A 379 2.75 28.11 -27.60
N THR A 380 3.98 28.53 -27.34
CA THR A 380 5.01 28.75 -28.37
C THR A 380 5.86 27.49 -28.59
N MET A 381 5.34 26.48 -29.27
CA MET A 381 6.12 25.26 -29.58
C MET A 381 6.14 24.91 -31.07
N SER A 382 7.34 24.62 -31.57
CA SER A 382 7.52 24.03 -32.90
C SER A 382 7.29 22.52 -32.82
N LEU A 383 6.16 22.02 -33.35
CA LEU A 383 5.85 20.59 -33.42
C LEU A 383 6.57 19.86 -34.56
N ARG A 384 7.75 20.36 -34.97
CA ARG A 384 8.64 19.71 -35.93
C ARG A 384 9.93 19.34 -35.21
N PRO A 385 10.40 18.08 -35.32
CA PRO A 385 11.68 17.70 -34.74
C PRO A 385 12.78 18.60 -35.32
N PRO A 386 13.63 19.21 -34.48
CA PRO A 386 14.79 19.94 -34.93
C PRO A 386 15.66 19.08 -35.86
N PRO A 387 16.25 19.65 -36.92
CA PRO A 387 17.16 18.89 -37.79
C PRO A 387 18.34 18.26 -37.03
N SER A 388 18.74 18.85 -35.90
CA SER A 388 19.81 18.34 -35.03
C SER A 388 19.50 17.00 -34.36
N TRP A 389 18.23 16.62 -34.22
CA TRP A 389 17.86 15.30 -33.68
C TRP A 389 18.29 14.16 -34.61
N GLY A 390 18.49 14.39 -35.91
CA GLY A 390 19.00 13.37 -36.83
C GLY A 390 18.14 12.10 -36.92
N CYS A 391 16.82 12.21 -36.72
CA CYS A 391 15.92 11.07 -36.54
C CYS A 391 15.99 10.04 -37.68
N THR A 392 16.15 8.78 -37.32
CA THR A 392 16.16 7.64 -38.25
C THR A 392 14.82 6.89 -38.22
N LYS A 393 14.52 6.09 -39.24
CA LYS A 393 13.32 5.22 -39.23
C LYS A 393 13.61 4.01 -38.35
N ASN A 394 12.67 3.64 -37.47
CA ASN A 394 12.83 2.51 -36.55
C ASN A 394 13.32 1.23 -37.26
N ASN A 395 14.57 0.85 -37.00
CA ASN A 395 15.12 -0.49 -37.21
C ASN A 395 15.50 -1.05 -35.83
N MET A 396 14.77 -2.03 -35.29
CA MET A 396 14.94 -2.50 -33.90
C MET A 396 16.37 -2.95 -33.50
N ALA A 397 17.31 -3.06 -34.44
CA ALA A 397 18.70 -3.45 -34.16
C ALA A 397 19.56 -2.24 -33.79
N GLY A 398 20.19 -2.29 -32.60
CA GLY A 398 21.18 -1.30 -32.14
C GLY A 398 20.57 0.01 -31.66
N GLN A 399 19.42 -0.06 -31.00
CA GLN A 399 18.78 1.11 -30.39
C GLN A 399 19.14 1.20 -28.91
N LEU A 400 19.59 2.38 -28.48
CA LEU A 400 19.84 2.70 -27.08
C LEU A 400 18.56 2.57 -26.25
N ALA A 401 17.48 3.15 -26.78
CA ALA A 401 16.16 3.10 -26.17
C ALA A 401 15.07 2.97 -27.24
N HIS A 402 14.03 2.20 -26.94
CA HIS A 402 12.86 2.10 -27.80
C HIS A 402 11.56 2.23 -27.01
N LEU A 403 10.57 2.92 -27.59
CA LEU A 403 9.22 3.04 -27.03
C LEU A 403 8.37 1.78 -27.19
N ASP A 404 8.90 0.77 -27.91
CA ASP A 404 8.25 -0.48 -28.28
C ASP A 404 6.81 -0.36 -28.82
N ILE A 405 6.48 0.75 -29.50
CA ILE A 405 5.11 1.00 -29.99
C ILE A 405 4.62 -0.11 -30.95
N ALA A 406 5.57 -0.80 -31.62
CA ALA A 406 5.28 -1.83 -32.61
C ALA A 406 5.06 -3.22 -32.01
N ASN A 407 5.76 -3.60 -30.94
CA ASN A 407 5.56 -4.91 -30.30
C ASN A 407 4.70 -4.71 -29.05
N MET A 408 3.54 -5.35 -29.04
CA MET A 408 2.52 -5.22 -27.99
C MET A 408 2.96 -5.81 -26.64
N HIS A 409 4.01 -5.26 -26.01
CA HIS A 409 4.26 -5.52 -24.61
C HIS A 409 3.13 -4.92 -23.77
N LYS A 410 2.74 -5.63 -22.70
CA LYS A 410 1.64 -5.22 -21.80
C LYS A 410 1.84 -3.83 -21.19
N ASN A 411 3.06 -3.32 -21.19
CA ASN A 411 3.46 -2.13 -20.45
C ASN A 411 3.21 -0.83 -21.23
N SER A 412 3.25 -0.83 -22.58
CA SER A 412 3.07 0.39 -23.40
C SER A 412 1.64 0.55 -23.95
N ILE A 413 0.70 -0.26 -23.46
CA ILE A 413 -0.63 -0.36 -24.05
C ILE A 413 -1.47 0.92 -23.91
N GLN A 414 -1.19 1.72 -22.87
CA GLN A 414 -1.90 2.97 -22.61
C GLN A 414 -1.39 4.08 -23.53
N LEU A 415 -0.07 4.16 -23.75
CA LEU A 415 0.52 5.04 -24.77
C LEU A 415 -0.01 4.68 -26.16
N GLN A 416 -0.17 3.39 -26.45
CA GLN A 416 -0.78 2.92 -27.69
C GLN A 416 -2.21 3.43 -27.86
N ASP A 417 -3.05 3.23 -26.84
CA ASP A 417 -4.45 3.66 -26.82
C ASP A 417 -4.54 5.20 -26.99
N ALA A 418 -3.68 5.96 -26.31
CA ALA A 418 -3.65 7.43 -26.42
C ALA A 418 -3.17 7.94 -27.77
N LEU A 419 -2.11 7.36 -28.34
CA LEU A 419 -1.61 7.72 -29.67
C LEU A 419 -2.65 7.40 -30.75
N TRP A 420 -3.29 6.25 -30.66
CA TRP A 420 -4.37 5.90 -31.59
C TRP A 420 -5.57 6.84 -31.43
N ALA A 421 -6.00 7.12 -30.20
CA ALA A 421 -7.07 8.08 -29.91
C ALA A 421 -6.74 9.49 -30.42
N PHE A 422 -5.50 9.95 -30.26
CA PHE A 422 -5.03 11.23 -30.77
C PHE A 422 -5.13 11.35 -32.30
N ARG A 423 -4.97 10.24 -33.01
CA ARG A 423 -5.07 10.21 -34.48
C ARG A 423 -6.50 10.05 -34.97
N GLU A 424 -7.29 9.20 -34.34
CA GLU A 424 -8.56 8.70 -34.91
C GLU A 424 -9.82 9.17 -34.15
N LEU A 425 -9.71 9.69 -32.93
CA LEU A 425 -10.86 10.05 -32.07
C LEU A 425 -10.98 11.57 -31.82
N PRO A 426 -12.14 12.06 -31.30
CA PRO A 426 -12.33 13.47 -31.03
C PRO A 426 -11.29 14.06 -30.05
N PRO A 427 -10.85 15.33 -30.25
CA PRO A 427 -9.80 15.94 -29.43
C PRO A 427 -10.03 15.89 -27.92
N ALA A 428 -11.28 16.06 -27.47
CA ALA A 428 -11.64 15.97 -26.05
C ALA A 428 -11.41 14.57 -25.46
N PHE A 429 -11.61 13.50 -26.23
CA PHE A 429 -11.30 12.15 -25.77
C PHE A 429 -9.80 11.86 -25.85
N ALA A 430 -9.15 12.28 -26.94
CA ALA A 430 -7.69 12.15 -27.09
C ALA A 430 -6.92 12.81 -25.94
N LEU A 431 -7.32 14.02 -25.54
CA LEU A 431 -6.71 14.71 -24.40
C LEU A 431 -6.86 13.91 -23.10
N ARG A 432 -8.02 13.29 -22.87
CA ARG A 432 -8.26 12.46 -21.67
C ARG A 432 -7.36 11.23 -21.63
N GLU A 433 -7.21 10.53 -22.75
CA GLU A 433 -6.27 9.40 -22.83
C GLU A 433 -4.81 9.88 -22.66
N MET A 434 -4.43 11.02 -23.23
CA MET A 434 -3.10 11.61 -23.05
C MET A 434 -2.79 11.96 -21.58
N LEU A 435 -3.75 12.55 -20.87
CA LEU A 435 -3.64 12.84 -19.43
C LEU A 435 -3.57 11.56 -18.57
N GLY A 436 -3.96 10.41 -19.11
CA GLY A 436 -3.78 9.11 -18.46
C GLY A 436 -2.43 8.46 -18.71
N VAL A 437 -1.69 8.92 -19.72
CA VAL A 437 -0.38 8.36 -20.13
C VAL A 437 0.80 9.10 -19.52
N THR A 438 0.63 10.35 -19.06
CA THR A 438 1.68 11.07 -18.32
C THR A 438 2.19 10.17 -17.18
N GLY A 439 3.48 9.83 -17.18
CA GLY A 439 4.08 8.89 -16.22
C GLY A 439 4.12 7.39 -16.62
N ASP A 440 3.57 7.00 -17.79
CA ASP A 440 3.53 5.59 -18.28
C ASP A 440 4.25 5.36 -19.61
N VAL A 441 5.24 6.19 -19.90
CA VAL A 441 6.08 5.92 -21.06
C VAL A 441 7.10 4.89 -20.63
N ALA A 442 6.78 3.61 -20.84
CA ALA A 442 7.74 2.53 -20.67
C ALA A 442 8.83 2.68 -21.73
N VAL A 443 10.02 3.09 -21.29
CA VAL A 443 11.19 3.23 -22.13
C VAL A 443 12.08 2.06 -21.80
N ILE A 444 12.23 1.16 -22.76
CA ILE A 444 13.13 0.04 -22.61
C ILE A 444 14.49 0.56 -23.06
N VAL A 445 15.38 0.76 -22.09
CA VAL A 445 16.80 0.97 -22.33
C VAL A 445 17.43 -0.41 -22.38
N GLU A 446 18.17 -0.73 -23.45
CA GLU A 446 18.90 -2.00 -23.52
C GLU A 446 20.01 -1.97 -22.47
N VAL A 447 19.76 -2.62 -21.33
CA VAL A 447 20.74 -2.73 -20.25
C VAL A 447 21.90 -3.62 -20.70
N PRO A 448 23.16 -3.23 -20.44
CA PRO A 448 24.32 -4.07 -20.71
C PRO A 448 24.14 -5.48 -20.12
N LYS A 449 24.33 -6.50 -20.96
CA LYS A 449 24.18 -7.89 -20.53
C LYS A 449 25.30 -8.24 -19.56
N LEU A 450 24.96 -8.92 -18.48
CA LEU A 450 25.94 -9.43 -17.54
C LEU A 450 26.93 -10.36 -18.26
N PRO A 451 28.25 -10.13 -18.16
CA PRO A 451 29.23 -10.96 -18.83
C PRO A 451 29.19 -12.39 -18.29
N GLN A 452 29.22 -13.35 -19.20
CA GLN A 452 29.13 -14.78 -18.87
C GLN A 452 30.49 -15.35 -18.44
N LEU A 453 31.04 -14.85 -17.34
CA LEU A 453 32.38 -15.21 -16.86
C LEU A 453 32.56 -16.71 -16.59
N TRP A 454 31.50 -17.42 -16.27
CA TRP A 454 31.50 -18.88 -16.06
C TRP A 454 31.68 -19.68 -17.36
N GLU A 455 31.52 -19.06 -18.53
CA GLU A 455 31.76 -19.68 -19.84
C GLU A 455 33.21 -19.56 -20.30
N LEU A 456 34.01 -18.74 -19.60
CA LEU A 456 35.43 -18.63 -19.90
C LEU A 456 36.12 -19.98 -19.66
N PRO A 457 37.00 -20.43 -20.57
CA PRO A 457 37.77 -21.65 -20.33
C PRO A 457 38.78 -21.45 -19.19
N ALA A 458 39.33 -20.25 -19.10
CA ALA A 458 40.29 -19.84 -18.08
C ALA A 458 40.31 -18.31 -17.95
N ALA A 459 40.87 -17.81 -16.84
CA ALA A 459 41.15 -16.39 -16.66
C ALA A 459 42.45 -16.22 -15.86
N THR A 460 43.28 -15.25 -16.24
CA THR A 460 44.47 -14.84 -15.48
C THR A 460 44.45 -13.34 -15.26
N PHE A 461 44.69 -12.89 -14.03
CA PHE A 461 44.78 -11.48 -13.71
C PHE A 461 45.77 -11.16 -12.59
N THR A 462 46.19 -9.90 -12.53
CA THR A 462 46.93 -9.35 -11.39
C THR A 462 46.04 -8.36 -10.67
N TYR A 463 46.18 -8.27 -9.34
CA TYR A 463 45.31 -7.44 -8.53
C TYR A 463 46.07 -6.69 -7.44
N SER A 464 45.49 -5.57 -7.02
CA SER A 464 45.80 -4.91 -5.76
C SER A 464 44.55 -4.86 -4.90
N LEU A 465 44.70 -5.11 -3.60
CA LEU A 465 43.60 -5.25 -2.68
C LEU A 465 43.82 -4.36 -1.45
N ASP A 466 42.81 -3.55 -1.16
CA ASP A 466 42.71 -2.71 0.03
C ASP A 466 41.67 -3.32 0.99
N LEU A 467 42.12 -3.72 2.18
CA LEU A 467 41.25 -4.24 3.26
C LEU A 467 40.84 -3.12 4.20
N ALA A 468 39.54 -2.94 4.41
CA ALA A 468 39.00 -2.08 5.45
C ALA A 468 38.91 -2.88 6.77
N LEU A 469 40.00 -2.93 7.53
CA LEU A 469 40.01 -3.56 8.85
C LEU A 469 39.34 -2.61 9.87
N THR A 470 38.08 -2.88 10.22
CA THR A 470 37.24 -2.01 11.09
C THR A 470 37.27 -2.34 12.59
N GLY A 471 38.25 -3.12 13.06
CA GLY A 471 38.42 -3.36 14.50
C GLY A 471 39.04 -2.14 15.22
N GLU A 472 38.49 -1.73 16.37
CA GLU A 472 38.95 -0.60 17.19
C GLU A 472 40.44 -0.66 17.60
N GLY A 473 41.12 -1.79 17.40
CA GLY A 473 42.56 -1.97 17.66
C GLY A 473 43.50 -1.92 16.44
N LEU A 474 42.99 -1.79 15.19
CA LEU A 474 43.79 -1.86 13.95
C LEU A 474 43.73 -0.57 13.12
N GLN A 475 43.22 0.53 13.68
CA GLN A 475 43.20 1.85 13.03
C GLN A 475 44.64 2.30 12.70
N GLY A 476 45.03 2.21 11.43
CA GLY A 476 46.32 2.68 10.92
C GLY A 476 47.11 1.69 10.05
N LEU A 477 46.68 0.43 9.95
CA LEU A 477 47.30 -0.59 9.10
C LEU A 477 46.39 -0.91 7.91
N SER A 478 46.30 -0.01 6.93
CA SER A 478 45.81 -0.39 5.61
C SER A 478 46.83 -1.34 4.99
N SER A 479 46.57 -2.64 5.06
CA SER A 479 47.43 -3.63 4.43
C SER A 479 47.18 -3.61 2.93
N PHE A 480 48.03 -2.90 2.19
CA PHE A 480 48.06 -2.98 0.73
C PHE A 480 48.61 -4.34 0.31
N ILE A 481 47.76 -5.16 -0.31
CA ILE A 481 48.11 -6.50 -0.77
C ILE A 481 48.14 -6.49 -2.29
N THR A 482 49.16 -7.12 -2.88
CA THR A 482 49.22 -7.33 -4.33
C THR A 482 49.34 -8.80 -4.64
N GLY A 483 48.81 -9.22 -5.78
CA GLY A 483 48.85 -10.63 -6.13
C GLY A 483 48.54 -10.92 -7.59
N SER A 484 48.56 -12.21 -7.89
CA SER A 484 48.15 -12.77 -9.17
C SER A 484 47.16 -13.90 -8.93
N PHE A 485 46.22 -14.06 -9.83
CA PHE A 485 45.20 -15.09 -9.80
C PHE A 485 45.10 -15.72 -11.18
N ALA A 486 45.01 -17.04 -11.23
CA ALA A 486 44.81 -17.80 -12.45
C ALA A 486 43.83 -18.95 -12.17
N VAL A 487 42.81 -19.10 -13.00
CA VAL A 487 41.83 -20.18 -12.92
C VAL A 487 41.69 -20.86 -14.27
N ASP A 488 41.71 -22.19 -14.28
CA ASP A 488 41.23 -23.04 -15.37
C ASP A 488 39.88 -23.60 -14.92
N ILE A 489 38.80 -22.99 -15.43
CA ILE A 489 37.43 -23.27 -15.00
C ILE A 489 37.03 -24.69 -15.42
N GLN A 490 37.53 -25.16 -16.57
CA GLN A 490 37.22 -26.49 -17.09
C GLN A 490 37.87 -27.60 -16.28
N GLN A 491 39.10 -27.40 -15.83
CA GLN A 491 39.84 -28.37 -15.02
C GLN A 491 39.63 -28.19 -13.51
N GLY A 492 38.98 -27.10 -13.08
CA GLY A 492 38.82 -26.76 -11.66
C GLY A 492 40.15 -26.45 -10.98
N LYS A 493 41.16 -25.99 -11.74
CA LYS A 493 42.49 -25.70 -11.23
C LYS A 493 42.64 -24.21 -10.96
N ILE A 494 43.14 -23.85 -9.79
CA ILE A 494 43.34 -22.45 -9.40
C ILE A 494 44.76 -22.28 -8.88
N ARG A 495 45.36 -21.14 -9.21
CA ARG A 495 46.57 -20.65 -8.57
C ARG A 495 46.35 -19.21 -8.14
N ALA A 496 46.72 -18.89 -6.92
CA ALA A 496 46.63 -17.52 -6.44
C ALA A 496 47.84 -17.20 -5.57
N THR A 497 48.37 -16.00 -5.73
CA THR A 497 49.40 -15.43 -4.86
C THR A 497 48.86 -14.16 -4.24
N ALA A 498 49.16 -13.96 -2.97
CA ALA A 498 48.92 -12.72 -2.23
C ALA A 498 50.18 -12.33 -1.48
N ILE A 499 50.62 -11.08 -1.64
CA ILE A 499 51.85 -10.52 -1.07
C ILE A 499 51.48 -9.29 -0.24
N SER A 500 51.72 -9.34 1.06
CA SER A 500 51.63 -8.14 1.91
C SER A 500 52.89 -7.30 1.76
N LYS A 501 52.75 -5.98 1.53
CA LYS A 501 53.89 -5.07 1.55
C LYS A 501 54.19 -4.63 2.98
N GLY A 502 55.45 -4.66 3.40
CA GLY A 502 55.88 -4.18 4.71
C GLY A 502 57.17 -4.84 5.24
N PRO A 503 57.66 -4.43 6.43
CA PRO A 503 58.84 -5.03 7.06
C PRO A 503 58.62 -6.50 7.46
N ALA A 504 57.37 -6.93 7.59
CA ALA A 504 56.96 -8.33 7.75
C ALA A 504 56.19 -8.78 6.49
N ALA A 505 56.78 -8.58 5.31
CA ALA A 505 56.16 -9.05 4.07
C ALA A 505 56.01 -10.57 4.13
N VAL A 506 54.81 -11.03 3.81
CA VAL A 506 54.46 -12.44 3.72
C VAL A 506 53.91 -12.69 2.33
N THR A 507 54.46 -13.69 1.67
CA THR A 507 53.95 -14.21 0.40
C THR A 507 53.20 -15.50 0.69
N ILE A 508 51.94 -15.55 0.33
CA ILE A 508 51.15 -16.78 0.33
C ILE A 508 50.85 -17.13 -1.11
N THR A 509 51.25 -18.34 -1.51
CA THR A 509 50.91 -18.91 -2.81
C THR A 509 50.09 -20.17 -2.57
N LEU A 510 48.91 -20.24 -3.18
CA LEU A 510 48.08 -21.43 -3.16
C LEU A 510 47.92 -22.02 -4.56
N ALA A 511 47.78 -23.34 -4.60
CA ALA A 511 47.39 -24.09 -5.78
C ALA A 511 46.27 -25.05 -5.37
N ILE A 512 45.19 -25.05 -6.14
CA ILE A 512 44.08 -25.99 -6.03
C ILE A 512 44.09 -26.84 -7.28
N ASP A 513 44.23 -28.14 -7.07
CA ASP A 513 43.80 -29.20 -7.98
C ASP A 513 42.53 -29.80 -7.35
N PRO A 514 41.49 -30.27 -8.07
CA PRO A 514 40.14 -30.43 -7.54
C PRO A 514 39.96 -31.16 -6.20
N LEU A 515 40.93 -31.95 -5.76
CA LEU A 515 40.90 -32.69 -4.49
C LEU A 515 41.95 -32.23 -3.46
N VAL A 516 42.89 -31.36 -3.84
CA VAL A 516 44.03 -30.97 -3.02
C VAL A 516 44.24 -29.46 -3.06
N LEU A 517 44.30 -28.86 -1.86
CA LEU A 517 44.75 -27.48 -1.65
C LEU A 517 46.19 -27.50 -1.13
N ALA A 518 47.13 -27.05 -1.95
CA ALA A 518 48.51 -26.80 -1.53
C ALA A 518 48.68 -25.32 -1.16
N VAL A 519 49.24 -25.02 0.00
CA VAL A 519 49.53 -23.66 0.45
C VAL A 519 50.98 -23.54 0.84
N ARG A 520 51.69 -22.61 0.19
CA ARG A 520 53.07 -22.26 0.45
C ARG A 520 53.15 -20.86 1.05
N VAL A 521 53.82 -20.75 2.20
CA VAL A 521 54.03 -19.50 2.93
C VAL A 521 55.53 -19.18 2.93
N GLU A 522 55.87 -17.96 2.50
CA GLU A 522 57.23 -17.42 2.56
C GLU A 522 57.22 -16.16 3.42
N GLU A 523 57.85 -16.24 4.59
CA GLU A 523 58.08 -15.09 5.47
C GLU A 523 59.53 -14.61 5.31
N ILE A 524 59.75 -13.30 5.31
CA ILE A 524 61.11 -12.76 5.25
C ILE A 524 61.94 -13.32 6.42
N GLY A 525 62.97 -14.11 6.09
CA GLY A 525 63.94 -14.65 7.05
C GLY A 525 63.67 -16.06 7.58
N SER A 526 62.52 -16.67 7.26
CA SER A 526 62.10 -17.95 7.85
C SER A 526 62.16 -19.16 6.91
N GLY A 527 62.47 -18.95 5.63
CA GLY A 527 62.35 -19.99 4.60
C GLY A 527 60.91 -20.20 4.14
N SER A 528 60.71 -21.10 3.18
CA SER A 528 59.37 -21.42 2.66
C SER A 528 58.81 -22.68 3.32
N HIS A 529 57.58 -22.59 3.83
CA HIS A 529 56.84 -23.72 4.38
C HIS A 529 55.70 -24.09 3.43
N CYS A 530 55.49 -25.38 3.16
CA CYS A 530 54.36 -25.83 2.34
C CYS A 530 53.61 -26.99 2.98
N LEU A 531 52.28 -26.87 3.03
CA LEU A 531 51.36 -27.91 3.46
C LEU A 531 50.30 -28.21 2.40
N MET A 532 49.85 -29.47 2.35
CA MET A 532 48.73 -29.92 1.53
C MET A 532 47.55 -30.37 2.38
N LEU A 533 46.37 -29.86 2.05
CA LEU A 533 45.09 -30.21 2.65
C LEU A 533 44.22 -30.97 1.63
N SER A 534 43.66 -32.11 2.03
CA SER A 534 42.64 -32.79 1.23
C SER A 534 41.32 -32.01 1.30
N LEU A 535 40.72 -31.72 0.14
CA LEU A 535 39.42 -31.04 0.05
C LEU A 535 38.25 -32.04 0.13
N GLU A 536 38.51 -33.34 0.11
CA GLU A 536 37.48 -34.40 0.25
C GLU A 536 36.72 -34.27 1.58
N ASP A 537 37.41 -33.90 2.67
CA ASP A 537 36.81 -33.76 4.00
C ASP A 537 35.99 -32.46 4.17
N VAL A 538 36.18 -31.50 3.28
CA VAL A 538 35.55 -30.17 3.30
C VAL A 538 34.32 -30.14 2.38
N SER A 539 34.19 -31.10 1.46
CA SER A 539 33.29 -31.02 0.32
C SER A 539 31.98 -31.79 0.50
N ALA A 540 30.88 -31.08 0.25
CA ALA A 540 29.64 -31.71 -0.21
C ALA A 540 29.85 -32.26 -1.64
N PRO A 541 29.08 -33.27 -2.12
CA PRO A 541 29.37 -34.06 -3.33
C PRO A 541 29.47 -33.33 -4.70
N ASN A 542 29.50 -32.00 -4.75
CA ASN A 542 29.44 -31.19 -5.98
C ASN A 542 30.74 -30.42 -6.32
N PHE A 543 31.90 -30.88 -5.85
CA PHE A 543 33.17 -30.15 -6.03
C PHE A 543 33.69 -30.11 -7.49
N VAL A 544 33.27 -31.07 -8.33
CA VAL A 544 33.70 -31.23 -9.75
C VAL A 544 32.54 -30.94 -10.72
N GLY A 545 31.49 -30.24 -10.27
CA GLY A 545 30.41 -29.79 -11.15
C GLY A 545 30.83 -28.56 -11.96
N LYS A 546 30.26 -28.39 -13.16
CA LYS A 546 30.27 -27.08 -13.83
C LYS A 546 29.82 -26.01 -12.82
N PRO A 547 30.43 -24.81 -12.79
CA PRO A 547 29.95 -23.73 -11.94
C PRO A 547 28.44 -23.62 -12.14
N ASN A 548 27.69 -23.86 -11.05
CA ASN A 548 26.24 -23.74 -11.10
C ASN A 548 25.97 -22.27 -11.41
N PRO A 549 25.14 -21.93 -12.42
CA PRO A 549 24.83 -20.55 -12.72
C PRO A 549 23.99 -19.97 -11.58
N VAL A 550 24.66 -19.53 -10.50
CA VAL A 550 24.07 -18.64 -9.48
C VAL A 550 23.98 -17.21 -10.03
N VAL A 551 24.29 -17.04 -11.32
CA VAL A 551 24.65 -15.77 -11.95
C VAL A 551 23.45 -15.01 -12.53
N ASP A 552 22.25 -15.58 -12.48
CA ASP A 552 20.99 -14.89 -12.85
C ASP A 552 20.58 -13.78 -11.84
N LYS A 553 21.43 -13.43 -10.87
CA LYS A 553 21.15 -12.45 -9.80
C LYS A 553 21.97 -11.17 -9.84
N GLY A 554 22.80 -10.95 -10.87
CA GLY A 554 23.52 -9.69 -11.04
C GLY A 554 22.59 -8.59 -11.55
N ALA A 555 22.37 -7.53 -10.78
CA ALA A 555 21.63 -6.34 -11.21
C ALA A 555 22.61 -5.31 -11.78
N PHE A 556 22.36 -4.78 -12.97
CA PHE A 556 23.13 -3.64 -13.49
C PHE A 556 22.75 -2.37 -12.72
N GLU A 557 23.75 -1.65 -12.25
CA GLU A 557 23.60 -0.46 -11.39
C GLU A 557 24.05 0.82 -12.11
N GLY A 558 24.74 0.71 -13.26
CA GLY A 558 25.16 1.85 -14.08
C GLY A 558 26.52 1.64 -14.75
N VAL A 559 27.08 2.72 -15.31
CA VAL A 559 28.44 2.78 -15.83
C VAL A 559 29.25 3.72 -14.93
N GLU A 560 30.45 3.29 -14.51
CA GLU A 560 31.32 4.11 -13.66
C GLU A 560 32.74 4.21 -14.25
N PRO A 561 33.40 5.37 -14.12
CA PRO A 561 34.79 5.51 -14.50
C PRO A 561 35.70 4.82 -13.46
N ILE A 562 36.40 3.76 -13.88
CA ILE A 562 37.36 3.01 -13.05
C ILE A 562 38.74 3.13 -13.69
N GLY A 563 39.63 3.91 -13.07
CA GLY A 563 40.93 4.23 -13.66
C GLY A 563 40.77 5.19 -14.85
N ASP A 564 41.28 4.78 -16.02
CA ASP A 564 41.24 5.58 -17.26
C ASP A 564 40.12 5.13 -18.22
N GLY A 565 39.30 4.14 -17.83
CA GLY A 565 38.23 3.57 -18.67
C GLY A 565 36.87 3.55 -17.99
N GLU A 566 35.82 3.30 -18.79
CA GLU A 566 34.44 3.14 -18.34
C GLU A 566 34.11 1.66 -18.15
N CYS A 567 33.48 1.34 -17.02
CA CYS A 567 33.15 -0.04 -16.68
C CYS A 567 31.69 -0.16 -16.26
N ASN A 568 31.01 -1.18 -16.80
CA ASN A 568 29.66 -1.58 -16.44
C ASN A 568 29.66 -2.11 -15.01
N HIS A 569 28.88 -1.48 -14.13
CA HIS A 569 28.73 -1.82 -12.72
C HIS A 569 27.53 -2.75 -12.52
N PHE A 570 27.79 -3.91 -11.93
CA PHE A 570 26.79 -4.89 -11.54
C PHE A 570 26.89 -5.18 -10.05
N ARG A 571 25.75 -5.44 -9.42
CA ARG A 571 25.67 -5.84 -8.01
C ARG A 571 25.08 -7.23 -7.88
N PHE A 572 25.76 -8.09 -7.13
CA PHE A 572 25.32 -9.44 -6.82
C PHE A 572 24.91 -9.56 -5.36
N PHE A 573 23.73 -10.11 -5.12
CA PHE A 573 23.23 -10.38 -3.77
C PHE A 573 23.46 -11.84 -3.36
N SER A 574 23.92 -12.05 -2.13
CA SER A 574 24.18 -13.40 -1.61
C SER A 574 22.85 -14.12 -1.34
N PRO A 575 22.63 -15.34 -1.87
CA PRO A 575 21.35 -16.05 -1.74
C PRO A 575 21.01 -16.45 -0.31
N ASN A 576 21.98 -16.49 0.60
CA ASN A 576 21.76 -16.87 2.00
C ASN A 576 21.55 -15.67 2.92
N GLY A 577 21.71 -14.43 2.42
CA GLY A 577 21.68 -13.22 3.26
C GLY A 577 22.78 -13.17 4.35
N GLU A 578 23.68 -14.15 4.36
CA GLU A 578 24.79 -14.30 5.32
C GLU A 578 26.01 -13.45 4.92
N TYR A 579 26.14 -13.10 3.63
CA TYR A 579 27.19 -12.24 3.11
C TYR A 579 26.63 -10.99 2.42
N GLU A 580 27.53 -10.03 2.33
CA GLU A 580 27.36 -8.67 1.86
C GLU A 580 27.42 -8.65 0.32
N SER A 581 26.82 -7.65 -0.31
CA SER A 581 26.78 -7.56 -1.77
C SER A 581 28.19 -7.54 -2.37
N VAL A 582 28.35 -8.16 -3.55
CA VAL A 582 29.56 -8.01 -4.37
C VAL A 582 29.23 -7.05 -5.50
N ASP A 583 29.89 -5.91 -5.50
CA ASP A 583 29.86 -4.96 -6.60
C ASP A 583 30.99 -5.34 -7.58
N PHE A 584 30.67 -5.36 -8.87
CA PHE A 584 31.48 -5.93 -9.94
C PHE A 584 31.50 -4.97 -11.13
N TRP A 585 32.69 -4.55 -11.56
CA TRP A 585 32.87 -3.64 -12.70
C TRP A 585 33.53 -4.36 -13.86
N TYR A 586 32.96 -4.27 -15.05
CA TYR A 586 33.45 -4.93 -16.27
C TYR A 586 33.51 -3.97 -17.46
N SER A 587 34.66 -3.91 -18.13
CA SER A 587 34.84 -3.17 -19.37
C SER A 587 34.52 -4.08 -20.56
N GLU A 588 33.52 -3.69 -21.34
CA GLU A 588 33.20 -4.39 -22.60
C GLU A 588 34.27 -4.12 -23.66
N GLU A 589 34.85 -2.92 -23.70
CA GLU A 589 35.92 -2.55 -24.63
C GLU A 589 37.20 -3.35 -24.40
N GLU A 590 37.61 -3.52 -23.14
CA GLU A 590 38.82 -4.27 -22.79
C GLU A 590 38.56 -5.79 -22.61
N HIS A 591 37.30 -6.22 -22.69
CA HIS A 591 36.85 -7.58 -22.38
C HIS A 591 37.39 -8.09 -21.03
N GLY A 592 37.31 -7.25 -19.99
CA GLY A 592 37.99 -7.49 -18.72
C GLY A 592 37.28 -6.95 -17.49
N VAL A 593 37.55 -7.58 -16.35
CA VAL A 593 37.08 -7.10 -15.04
C VAL A 593 37.96 -5.95 -14.61
N CYS A 594 37.36 -4.82 -14.22
CA CYS A 594 38.06 -3.62 -13.76
C CYS A 594 38.28 -3.64 -12.24
N GLN A 595 37.22 -3.92 -11.49
CA GLN A 595 37.22 -3.86 -10.02
C GLN A 595 36.17 -4.82 -9.43
N LEU A 596 36.41 -5.27 -8.20
CA LEU A 596 35.45 -5.96 -7.35
C LEU A 596 35.45 -5.32 -5.96
N ASP A 597 34.28 -4.95 -5.45
CA ASP A 597 34.10 -4.50 -4.06
C ASP A 597 33.25 -5.53 -3.30
N VAL A 598 33.70 -5.91 -2.11
CA VAL A 598 32.96 -6.78 -1.18
C VAL A 598 32.43 -5.88 -0.07
N GLY A 599 31.13 -5.56 -0.08
CA GLY A 599 30.51 -4.58 0.82
C GLY A 599 30.45 -5.03 2.29
N LEU A 600 30.17 -4.10 3.23
CA LEU A 600 29.46 -4.17 4.53
C LEU A 600 27.96 -4.56 4.46
N ARG A 601 27.36 -5.33 5.39
CA ARG A 601 25.91 -5.43 5.53
C ARG A 601 25.41 -4.03 5.86
N ARG A 602 24.63 -3.41 4.96
CA ARG A 602 24.07 -2.06 5.19
C ARG A 602 23.21 -2.07 6.46
N VAL A 603 23.75 -1.50 7.53
CA VAL A 603 22.98 -1.05 8.69
C VAL A 603 22.65 0.41 8.41
N GLU A 604 21.39 0.67 8.02
CA GLU A 604 20.77 2.01 7.92
C GLU A 604 21.49 3.05 7.04
N ASN A 605 21.12 3.18 5.76
CA ASN A 605 21.33 4.33 4.83
C ASN A 605 22.68 5.07 4.80
N ARG A 606 23.73 4.60 5.48
CA ARG A 606 25.07 5.15 5.46
C ARG A 606 25.92 4.30 4.53
N LEU A 607 26.59 4.98 3.60
CA LEU A 607 27.62 4.38 2.74
C LEU A 607 28.80 3.95 3.63
N THR A 608 28.76 2.73 4.13
CA THR A 608 29.94 2.10 4.76
C THR A 608 30.92 1.73 3.66
N PRO A 609 32.23 2.02 3.82
CA PRO A 609 33.24 1.55 2.88
C PRO A 609 33.20 0.02 2.74
N PRO A 610 33.56 -0.54 1.58
CA PRO A 610 33.59 -1.99 1.39
C PRO A 610 34.60 -2.65 2.34
N ALA A 611 34.33 -3.89 2.77
CA ALA A 611 35.28 -4.70 3.53
C ALA A 611 36.59 -4.94 2.76
N ALA A 612 36.47 -5.11 1.45
CA ALA A 612 37.60 -5.26 0.56
C ALA A 612 37.32 -4.58 -0.79
N ARG A 613 38.29 -3.82 -1.29
CA ARG A 613 38.31 -3.32 -2.66
C ARG A 613 39.43 -4.00 -3.43
N ILE A 614 39.10 -4.63 -4.54
CA ILE A 614 40.01 -5.44 -5.36
C ILE A 614 40.10 -4.80 -6.74
N ASN A 615 41.18 -4.07 -6.99
CA ASN A 615 41.43 -3.47 -8.31
C ASN A 615 42.16 -4.49 -9.18
N ILE A 616 41.63 -4.76 -10.36
CA ILE A 616 42.21 -5.68 -11.33
C ILE A 616 43.09 -4.88 -12.28
N ASN A 617 44.40 -5.09 -12.22
CA ASN A 617 45.37 -4.28 -12.97
C ASN A 617 45.61 -4.80 -14.38
N THR A 618 45.41 -6.11 -14.60
CA THR A 618 45.61 -6.77 -15.90
C THR A 618 44.65 -7.95 -16.01
N TRP A 619 44.04 -8.18 -17.17
CA TRP A 619 43.14 -9.30 -17.44
C TRP A 619 43.54 -10.02 -18.75
N ASP A 620 43.66 -11.35 -18.74
CA ASP A 620 43.86 -12.20 -19.92
C ASP A 620 42.86 -13.37 -19.87
N GLU A 621 41.82 -13.29 -20.69
CA GLU A 621 40.76 -14.30 -20.82
C GLU A 621 41.18 -15.51 -21.70
N LYS A 622 42.20 -15.35 -22.55
CA LYS A 622 42.52 -16.34 -23.59
C LYS A 622 43.55 -17.34 -23.14
N ASN A 623 44.36 -16.98 -22.14
CA ASN A 623 45.47 -17.80 -21.73
C ASN A 623 45.46 -18.02 -20.22
N TYR A 624 45.28 -19.28 -19.81
CA TYR A 624 45.79 -19.73 -18.52
C TYR A 624 47.33 -19.68 -18.58
N LYS A 625 47.90 -18.53 -18.21
CA LYS A 625 49.35 -18.34 -18.08
C LYS A 625 49.68 -18.29 -16.60
N PRO A 626 49.92 -19.43 -15.94
CA PRO A 626 50.57 -19.39 -14.64
C PRO A 626 51.97 -18.74 -14.75
N GLU A 627 52.50 -18.58 -15.96
CA GLU A 627 53.79 -17.95 -16.26
C GLU A 627 53.85 -16.42 -16.15
N VAL A 628 53.05 -15.79 -15.28
CA VAL A 628 53.19 -14.35 -15.03
C VAL A 628 54.55 -14.09 -14.36
N PRO A 629 55.42 -13.22 -14.92
CA PRO A 629 56.84 -13.12 -14.53
C PRO A 629 57.13 -12.59 -13.11
N LEU A 630 56.10 -12.30 -12.31
CA LEU A 630 56.23 -11.61 -11.02
C LEU A 630 56.82 -12.47 -9.89
N THR A 631 56.80 -13.80 -9.97
CA THR A 631 57.34 -14.68 -8.90
C THR A 631 57.98 -15.96 -9.46
N LYS A 632 59.28 -16.17 -9.21
CA LYS A 632 59.97 -17.46 -9.45
C LYS A 632 59.36 -18.54 -8.55
N GLY A 633 58.39 -19.30 -9.06
CA GLY A 633 57.73 -20.37 -8.32
C GLY A 633 56.29 -20.66 -8.75
N PHE A 634 55.60 -19.67 -9.34
CA PHE A 634 54.22 -19.82 -9.79
C PHE A 634 54.09 -20.77 -11.00
N ASN A 635 55.18 -21.01 -11.74
CA ASN A 635 55.20 -21.86 -12.94
C ASN A 635 55.37 -23.35 -12.63
N VAL A 636 55.71 -23.70 -11.40
CA VAL A 636 56.03 -25.09 -11.03
C VAL A 636 54.78 -25.74 -10.43
N ASP A 637 54.43 -26.95 -10.89
CA ASP A 637 53.32 -27.74 -10.34
C ASP A 637 53.46 -27.83 -8.80
N PRO A 638 52.37 -27.76 -8.00
CA PRO A 638 52.41 -28.09 -6.58
C PRO A 638 53.25 -29.33 -6.22
N ASP A 639 53.32 -30.33 -7.10
CA ASP A 639 54.18 -31.52 -6.96
C ASP A 639 55.67 -31.19 -6.75
N PHE A 640 56.13 -30.01 -7.15
CA PHE A 640 57.52 -29.55 -7.02
C PHE A 640 57.74 -28.59 -5.84
N TRP A 641 56.72 -28.32 -5.03
CA TRP A 641 56.85 -27.46 -3.85
C TRP A 641 57.28 -28.22 -2.58
N ASP A 642 57.54 -29.54 -2.70
CA ASP A 642 57.93 -30.43 -1.60
C ASP A 642 56.99 -30.33 -0.39
N CYS A 643 55.68 -30.19 -0.64
CA CYS A 643 54.69 -29.95 0.39
C CYS A 643 54.44 -31.19 1.26
N THR A 644 54.26 -31.00 2.56
CA THR A 644 53.90 -32.10 3.48
C THR A 644 52.39 -32.16 3.66
N HIS A 645 51.79 -33.35 3.61
CA HIS A 645 50.36 -33.49 3.92
C HIS A 645 50.08 -33.19 5.39
N VAL A 646 49.01 -32.43 5.66
CA VAL A 646 48.59 -32.07 7.04
C VAL A 646 48.34 -33.31 7.92
N SER A 647 47.87 -34.41 7.34
CA SER A 647 47.64 -35.67 8.06
C SER A 647 48.91 -36.37 8.55
N ASN A 648 50.07 -36.10 7.94
CA ASN A 648 51.33 -36.77 8.25
C ASN A 648 52.10 -36.10 9.39
N ASP A 649 51.73 -34.89 9.80
CA ASP A 649 52.35 -34.19 10.93
C ASP A 649 51.28 -33.56 11.86
N PRO A 650 50.66 -34.37 12.73
CA PRO A 650 49.69 -33.87 13.71
C PRO A 650 50.34 -33.07 14.84
N THR A 651 51.67 -33.01 14.92
CA THR A 651 52.41 -32.34 16.00
C THR A 651 52.73 -30.88 15.71
N SER A 652 52.83 -30.50 14.43
CA SER A 652 52.69 -29.09 14.04
C SER A 652 51.20 -28.77 14.07
N GLY A 653 50.71 -28.19 15.17
CA GLY A 653 49.32 -27.73 15.26
C GLY A 653 48.99 -26.93 13.99
N PRO A 654 48.09 -27.43 13.11
CA PRO A 654 48.22 -27.16 11.69
C PRO A 654 47.98 -25.68 11.45
N TRP A 655 49.03 -24.99 11.03
CA TRP A 655 48.94 -23.59 10.65
C TRP A 655 48.08 -23.40 9.41
N LEU A 656 47.64 -24.49 8.76
CA LEU A 656 46.73 -24.53 7.61
C LEU A 656 45.49 -25.38 7.92
N TYR A 657 44.29 -24.81 7.83
CA TYR A 657 43.03 -25.56 7.87
C TYR A 657 41.88 -24.78 7.20
N VAL A 658 40.75 -25.44 6.94
CA VAL A 658 39.51 -24.79 6.49
C VAL A 658 38.50 -24.78 7.64
N SER A 659 37.98 -23.60 7.98
CA SER A 659 37.01 -23.45 9.07
C SER A 659 35.67 -24.14 8.75
N LYS A 660 35.05 -24.77 9.76
CA LYS A 660 33.73 -25.41 9.61
C LYS A 660 32.56 -24.41 9.69
N GLY A 661 32.76 -23.26 10.34
CA GLY A 661 31.77 -22.20 10.55
C GLY A 661 32.23 -20.82 10.08
N HIS A 662 31.35 -19.82 10.17
CA HIS A 662 31.64 -18.42 9.83
C HIS A 662 32.26 -17.62 11.00
N ASP A 663 32.45 -18.25 12.16
CA ASP A 663 32.92 -17.62 13.39
C ASP A 663 34.45 -17.38 13.40
N LEU A 664 34.97 -16.71 12.37
CA LEU A 664 36.36 -16.20 12.38
C LEU A 664 36.55 -14.99 13.29
N LEU A 665 35.46 -14.48 13.88
CA LEU A 665 35.45 -13.33 14.80
C LEU A 665 35.65 -13.72 16.27
N GLU A 666 35.84 -15.00 16.61
CA GLU A 666 36.32 -15.35 17.96
C GLU A 666 37.74 -14.78 18.16
N GLU A 667 37.90 -13.98 19.22
CA GLU A 667 38.92 -12.93 19.42
C GLU A 667 40.42 -13.33 19.34
N ASP A 668 40.77 -14.58 19.06
CA ASP A 668 42.15 -15.09 19.19
C ASP A 668 42.77 -15.74 17.93
N ILE A 669 42.08 -15.74 16.77
CA ILE A 669 42.66 -16.33 15.55
C ILE A 669 43.53 -15.31 14.81
N GLN A 670 44.86 -15.36 15.01
CA GLN A 670 45.83 -14.61 14.23
C GLN A 670 45.95 -15.17 12.79
N VAL A 671 45.14 -14.65 11.88
CA VAL A 671 45.21 -14.94 10.44
C VAL A 671 46.20 -14.00 9.76
N LEU A 672 47.03 -14.51 8.86
CA LEU A 672 47.95 -13.68 8.07
C LEU A 672 47.16 -12.78 7.09
N PRO A 673 47.48 -11.47 6.96
CA PRO A 673 46.72 -10.56 6.08
C PRO A 673 46.56 -11.01 4.62
N PRO A 674 47.57 -11.61 3.95
CA PRO A 674 47.39 -12.15 2.60
C PRO A 674 46.32 -13.25 2.50
N VAL A 675 46.00 -13.95 3.59
CA VAL A 675 44.91 -14.95 3.61
C VAL A 675 43.56 -14.27 3.54
N LEU A 676 43.37 -13.15 4.26
CA LEU A 676 42.12 -12.40 4.23
C LEU A 676 41.84 -11.89 2.81
N ALA A 677 42.87 -11.47 2.08
CA ALA A 677 42.77 -11.14 0.65
C ALA A 677 42.30 -12.34 -0.19
N LEU A 678 42.88 -13.52 0.03
CA LEU A 678 42.51 -14.75 -0.70
C LEU A 678 41.10 -15.24 -0.32
N GLN A 679 40.67 -15.07 0.93
CA GLN A 679 39.29 -15.32 1.36
C GLN A 679 38.31 -14.41 0.62
N LYS A 680 38.57 -13.10 0.61
CA LYS A 680 37.71 -12.10 -0.05
C LYS A 680 37.66 -12.27 -1.56
N LEU A 681 38.77 -12.66 -2.19
CA LEU A 681 38.79 -13.12 -3.58
C LEU A 681 37.94 -14.37 -3.79
N GLY A 682 38.04 -15.36 -2.90
CA GLY A 682 37.22 -16.58 -2.97
C GLY A 682 35.72 -16.27 -2.91
N GLU A 683 35.32 -15.36 -2.02
CA GLU A 683 33.95 -14.87 -1.88
C GLU A 683 33.47 -14.16 -3.16
N SER A 684 34.20 -13.14 -3.61
CA SER A 684 33.79 -12.31 -4.75
C SER A 684 33.77 -13.09 -6.06
N LEU A 685 34.82 -13.88 -6.35
CA LEU A 685 34.94 -14.67 -7.56
C LEU A 685 33.94 -15.83 -7.62
N GLY A 686 33.58 -16.41 -6.46
CA GLY A 686 32.52 -17.40 -6.38
C GLY A 686 31.14 -16.82 -6.70
N GLN A 687 30.90 -15.57 -6.31
CA GLN A 687 29.62 -14.90 -6.51
C GLN A 687 29.41 -14.42 -7.96
N VAL A 688 30.48 -13.97 -8.63
CA VAL A 688 30.45 -13.61 -10.06
C VAL A 688 30.58 -14.82 -11.01
N GLY A 689 30.68 -16.04 -10.46
CA GLY A 689 30.72 -17.29 -11.24
C GLY A 689 32.08 -17.68 -11.83
N LEU A 690 33.17 -17.00 -11.46
CA LEU A 690 34.53 -17.37 -11.88
C LEU A 690 35.09 -18.59 -11.13
N LEU A 691 34.53 -18.92 -9.96
CA LEU A 691 34.93 -20.07 -9.15
C LEU A 691 33.78 -21.05 -8.94
N PRO A 692 34.02 -22.38 -9.04
CA PRO A 692 33.08 -23.38 -8.55
C PRO A 692 32.73 -23.16 -7.08
N HIS A 693 31.45 -23.32 -6.72
CA HIS A 693 30.94 -23.03 -5.37
C HIS A 693 31.72 -23.74 -4.25
N GLY A 694 32.12 -25.00 -4.46
CA GLY A 694 32.92 -25.76 -3.49
C GLY A 694 34.28 -25.11 -3.22
N ILE A 695 34.94 -24.62 -4.26
CA ILE A 695 36.25 -23.97 -4.15
C ILE A 695 36.12 -22.57 -3.54
N ALA A 696 35.16 -21.77 -4.00
CA ALA A 696 34.86 -20.47 -3.40
C ALA A 696 34.60 -20.59 -1.89
N LYS A 697 33.84 -21.61 -1.47
CA LYS A 697 33.58 -21.91 -0.06
C LYS A 697 34.82 -22.36 0.71
N ALA A 698 35.70 -23.14 0.09
CA ALA A 698 36.96 -23.55 0.71
C ALA A 698 37.91 -22.36 0.90
N LEU A 699 38.03 -21.49 -0.11
CA LEU A 699 38.87 -20.28 -0.07
C LEU A 699 38.36 -19.25 0.94
N SER A 700 37.06 -18.96 0.96
CA SER A 700 36.45 -18.03 1.93
C SER A 700 36.62 -18.46 3.39
N ARG A 701 36.85 -19.76 3.63
CA ARG A 701 37.04 -20.36 4.97
C ARG A 701 38.49 -20.75 5.26
N LEU A 702 39.42 -20.40 4.38
CA LEU A 702 40.82 -20.76 4.49
C LEU A 702 41.48 -20.05 5.67
N VAL A 703 42.07 -20.78 6.61
CA VAL A 703 42.84 -20.20 7.70
C VAL A 703 44.30 -20.58 7.54
N VAL A 704 45.17 -19.57 7.44
CA VAL A 704 46.63 -19.74 7.45
C VAL A 704 47.23 -18.87 8.55
N LYS A 705 47.88 -19.52 9.52
CA LYS A 705 48.64 -18.91 10.61
C LYS A 705 50.12 -18.85 10.21
N SER A 706 50.89 -18.01 10.91
CA SER A 706 52.35 -17.97 10.73
C SER A 706 52.96 -19.34 11.12
N PRO A 707 53.70 -20.02 10.22
CA PRO A 707 54.39 -21.28 10.54
C PRO A 707 55.46 -21.13 11.62
N THR A 708 55.93 -19.91 11.85
CA THR A 708 57.03 -19.58 12.79
C THR A 708 56.53 -19.07 14.13
N ALA A 709 55.23 -18.77 14.24
CA ALA A 709 54.62 -18.38 15.50
C ALA A 709 54.79 -19.50 16.53
N ARG A 710 55.59 -19.23 17.57
CA ARG A 710 55.71 -20.15 18.70
C ARG A 710 54.32 -20.33 19.32
N PRO A 711 53.88 -21.58 19.60
CA PRO A 711 52.67 -21.79 20.37
C PRO A 711 52.82 -21.06 21.70
N LEU A 712 51.95 -20.08 21.96
CA LEU A 712 51.88 -19.44 23.27
C LEU A 712 51.57 -20.54 24.30
N PRO A 713 52.26 -20.57 25.46
CA PRO A 713 51.99 -21.56 26.49
C PRO A 713 50.52 -21.44 26.92
N SER A 714 49.76 -22.52 26.75
CA SER A 714 48.36 -22.57 27.16
C SER A 714 48.26 -22.25 28.65
N HIS A 715 47.59 -21.16 29.00
CA HIS A 715 47.27 -20.87 30.40
C HIS A 715 46.31 -21.94 30.92
N GLY A 716 46.83 -22.85 31.74
CA GLY A 716 46.06 -23.93 32.35
C GLY A 716 45.04 -23.37 33.35
N HIS A 717 43.76 -23.38 32.98
CA HIS A 717 42.66 -23.27 33.94
C HIS A 717 42.48 -24.62 34.64
N GLY A 718 42.70 -24.63 35.96
CA GLY A 718 42.66 -25.81 36.82
C GLY A 718 41.27 -26.41 36.98
N SER A 719 41.21 -27.73 36.93
CA SER A 719 40.06 -28.56 37.31
C SER A 719 40.13 -28.97 38.78
N SER A 720 38.97 -29.03 39.44
CA SER A 720 38.80 -29.61 40.78
C SER A 720 37.65 -30.62 40.78
N GLN A 721 37.99 -31.84 41.21
CA GLN A 721 37.18 -32.95 41.79
C GLN A 721 36.22 -33.72 40.84
N ALA A 722 36.51 -34.96 40.43
CA ALA A 722 36.61 -36.25 41.18
C ALA A 722 35.23 -36.80 41.63
N GLN A 723 34.60 -37.69 40.83
CA GLN A 723 34.58 -39.18 40.93
C GLN A 723 33.56 -39.73 41.97
N PRO A 724 33.05 -41.00 41.88
CA PRO A 724 33.31 -42.06 40.90
C PRO A 724 32.07 -42.88 40.43
N ALA A 725 32.38 -43.83 39.54
CA ALA A 725 31.56 -44.80 38.83
C ALA A 725 31.03 -45.99 39.66
N ALA A 726 30.03 -46.73 39.13
CA ALA A 726 30.08 -48.20 38.97
C ALA A 726 28.79 -48.82 38.34
N THR A 727 28.93 -49.31 37.10
CA THR A 727 28.73 -50.72 36.64
C THR A 727 27.41 -51.53 36.78
N VAL A 728 27.11 -52.24 35.67
CA VAL A 728 26.46 -53.56 35.43
C VAL A 728 25.00 -53.59 34.91
N ALA A 729 24.84 -54.34 33.81
CA ALA A 729 23.66 -54.57 32.96
C ALA A 729 22.80 -55.80 33.39
N PRO A 730 22.02 -56.47 32.51
CA PRO A 730 20.60 -56.25 32.14
C PRO A 730 19.68 -57.45 32.51
N VAL A 731 18.40 -57.48 32.05
CA VAL A 731 17.59 -58.66 31.58
C VAL A 731 16.08 -58.66 31.99
N VAL A 732 15.22 -58.68 30.94
CA VAL A 732 13.97 -59.44 30.64
C VAL A 732 12.68 -59.39 31.50
N HIS A 733 11.58 -59.23 30.73
CA HIS A 733 10.13 -59.42 30.91
C HIS A 733 9.56 -60.29 32.04
N THR A 734 8.37 -59.90 32.53
CA THR A 734 7.10 -60.67 32.46
C THR A 734 5.89 -59.82 32.94
N ALA A 735 4.74 -60.01 32.29
CA ALA A 735 3.38 -59.68 32.78
C ALA A 735 2.75 -60.97 33.40
N PRO A 736 1.46 -61.08 33.84
CA PRO A 736 0.34 -60.13 33.88
C PRO A 736 -0.58 -60.24 35.16
N ALA A 737 -1.74 -59.55 35.10
CA ALA A 737 -3.09 -59.97 35.54
C ALA A 737 -3.81 -59.21 36.68
N ALA A 738 -4.73 -58.35 36.21
CA ALA A 738 -6.16 -58.28 36.54
C ALA A 738 -6.65 -57.94 37.97
N ALA A 739 -7.41 -56.83 38.07
CA ALA A 739 -8.78 -56.87 38.61
C ALA A 739 -9.57 -55.62 38.19
N ALA A 740 -10.61 -55.84 37.41
CA ALA A 740 -11.61 -54.86 37.00
C ALA A 740 -12.68 -54.70 38.10
N ALA A 741 -13.13 -53.45 38.35
CA ALA A 741 -14.53 -53.08 38.66
C ALA A 741 -14.65 -51.62 39.17
N ALA A 742 -14.07 -50.64 38.46
CA ALA A 742 -14.33 -49.21 38.74
C ALA A 742 -14.47 -48.36 37.45
N ALA A 743 -14.84 -49.01 36.33
CA ALA A 743 -14.67 -48.44 34.98
C ALA A 743 -15.90 -47.70 34.41
N ALA A 744 -17.07 -47.68 35.07
CA ALA A 744 -18.26 -47.07 34.46
C ALA A 744 -18.47 -45.58 34.83
N ALA A 745 -18.07 -45.17 36.04
CA ALA A 745 -18.17 -43.76 36.45
C ALA A 745 -16.87 -42.97 36.20
N ALA A 746 -15.72 -43.66 36.19
CA ALA A 746 -14.43 -43.06 35.85
C ALA A 746 -14.28 -42.78 34.34
N ALA A 747 -14.99 -43.47 33.43
CA ALA A 747 -14.81 -43.28 31.99
C ALA A 747 -15.35 -41.94 31.46
N ALA A 748 -16.41 -41.37 32.04
CA ALA A 748 -16.91 -40.06 31.64
C ALA A 748 -16.05 -38.90 32.20
N ALA A 749 -15.60 -39.03 33.45
CA ALA A 749 -14.69 -38.06 34.07
C ALA A 749 -13.25 -38.17 33.54
N ALA A 750 -12.78 -39.38 33.21
CA ALA A 750 -11.48 -39.62 32.59
C ALA A 750 -11.48 -39.35 31.08
N ALA A 751 -12.60 -39.41 30.35
CA ALA A 751 -12.64 -38.92 28.97
C ALA A 751 -12.53 -37.39 28.92
N ALA A 752 -13.18 -36.67 29.85
CA ALA A 752 -13.04 -35.22 29.98
C ALA A 752 -11.66 -34.81 30.55
N ALA A 753 -11.10 -35.57 31.49
CA ALA A 753 -9.77 -35.31 32.05
C ALA A 753 -8.61 -35.80 31.15
N ALA A 754 -8.78 -36.87 30.37
CA ALA A 754 -7.78 -37.33 29.39
C ALA A 754 -7.79 -36.47 28.11
N ALA A 755 -8.90 -35.82 27.77
CA ALA A 755 -8.91 -34.76 26.76
C ALA A 755 -8.15 -33.49 27.23
N ALA A 756 -8.00 -33.29 28.54
CA ALA A 756 -7.32 -32.12 29.12
C ALA A 756 -5.81 -32.31 29.37
N VAL A 757 -5.25 -33.51 29.12
CA VAL A 757 -3.79 -33.78 29.19
C VAL A 757 -3.26 -34.21 27.82
N VAL A 758 -3.75 -33.57 26.77
CA VAL A 758 -3.00 -33.50 25.51
C VAL A 758 -2.10 -32.29 25.68
N GLY A 759 -0.80 -32.51 25.88
CA GLY A 759 0.16 -31.40 25.96
C GLY A 759 0.02 -30.51 24.73
N ASP A 760 0.19 -29.20 24.92
CA ASP A 760 0.13 -28.23 23.83
C ASP A 760 1.01 -28.71 22.67
N VAL A 761 0.40 -28.80 21.49
CA VAL A 761 1.09 -29.22 20.28
C VAL A 761 1.88 -28.02 19.79
N ASP A 762 3.18 -28.21 19.56
CA ASP A 762 4.07 -27.20 18.99
C ASP A 762 3.45 -26.58 17.72
N VAL A 763 3.48 -25.24 17.61
CA VAL A 763 2.90 -24.49 16.49
C VAL A 763 3.46 -24.90 15.13
N PHE A 764 4.67 -25.45 15.05
CA PHE A 764 5.29 -25.98 13.84
C PHE A 764 5.14 -27.51 13.72
N SER A 765 4.50 -28.18 14.66
CA SER A 765 4.31 -29.62 14.60
C SER A 765 3.43 -30.01 13.41
N PRO A 766 3.80 -31.04 12.61
CA PRO A 766 2.92 -31.58 11.58
C PRO A 766 1.65 -32.23 12.18
N LEU A 767 1.59 -32.42 13.50
CA LEU A 767 0.43 -32.94 14.22
C LEU A 767 -0.58 -31.85 14.62
N LEU A 768 -0.31 -30.57 14.33
CA LEU A 768 -1.25 -29.48 14.60
C LEU A 768 -2.51 -29.67 13.74
N LYS A 769 -3.64 -29.95 14.39
CA LYS A 769 -4.93 -30.20 13.72
C LYS A 769 -5.93 -29.05 13.89
N ALA A 770 -5.84 -28.34 15.01
CA ALA A 770 -6.70 -27.22 15.33
C ALA A 770 -5.98 -26.29 16.29
N PHE A 771 -6.37 -25.03 16.32
CA PHE A 771 -5.90 -24.07 17.32
C PHE A 771 -6.93 -22.98 17.59
N THR A 772 -6.88 -22.41 18.79
CA THR A 772 -7.71 -21.28 19.22
C THR A 772 -6.86 -20.27 19.97
N PHE A 773 -7.23 -19.00 19.87
CA PHE A 773 -6.65 -17.93 20.68
C PHE A 773 -7.61 -16.75 20.78
N SER A 774 -7.50 -15.98 21.86
CA SER A 774 -8.02 -14.62 21.92
C SER A 774 -6.92 -13.64 21.49
N PHE A 775 -7.28 -12.44 21.03
CA PHE A 775 -6.29 -11.49 20.57
C PHE A 775 -6.64 -10.05 20.90
N SER A 776 -5.61 -9.21 20.90
CA SER A 776 -5.75 -7.76 20.77
C SER A 776 -4.95 -7.26 19.57
N SER A 777 -5.54 -6.37 18.78
CA SER A 777 -4.92 -5.82 17.56
C SER A 777 -4.76 -4.32 17.64
N THR A 778 -3.70 -3.82 17.01
CA THR A 778 -3.38 -2.39 16.87
C THR A 778 -3.02 -2.10 15.42
N TYR A 779 -3.58 -1.03 14.86
CA TYR A 779 -3.33 -0.62 13.47
C TYR A 779 -3.36 0.91 13.33
N PRO A 780 -2.39 1.52 12.62
CA PRO A 780 -1.09 0.94 12.24
C PRO A 780 -0.18 0.76 13.47
N LEU A 781 0.74 -0.20 13.42
CA LEU A 781 1.71 -0.44 14.51
C LEU A 781 2.80 0.64 14.55
N GLN A 782 3.20 1.19 13.40
CA GLN A 782 4.28 2.17 13.26
C GLN A 782 4.00 3.55 13.90
N GLY A 783 2.77 3.85 14.35
CA GLY A 783 2.37 5.24 14.62
C GLY A 783 2.35 6.07 13.33
N ARG A 784 1.91 7.33 13.39
CA ARG A 784 1.97 8.21 12.21
C ARG A 784 3.39 8.74 12.03
N PRO A 785 3.97 8.71 10.81
CA PRO A 785 5.24 9.37 10.52
C PRO A 785 5.15 10.85 10.92
N GLY A 786 5.99 11.29 11.85
CA GLY A 786 6.02 12.67 12.37
C GLY A 786 5.71 12.82 13.86
N ASP A 787 5.16 11.81 14.52
CA ASP A 787 4.90 11.81 15.97
C ASP A 787 6.10 11.26 16.77
N SER A 788 7.26 11.92 16.66
CA SER A 788 8.51 11.52 17.33
C SER A 788 8.63 12.00 18.79
N SER A 789 7.57 12.56 19.37
CA SER A 789 7.59 13.07 20.75
C SER A 789 6.99 12.06 21.74
N ALA A 790 7.61 11.97 22.92
CA ALA A 790 7.25 11.11 24.05
C ALA A 790 5.85 11.35 24.68
N TYR A 791 4.93 11.99 23.95
CA TYR A 791 3.53 12.24 24.31
C TYR A 791 2.54 11.20 23.75
N ALA A 792 3.03 10.08 23.19
CA ALA A 792 2.21 8.96 22.70
C ALA A 792 1.37 8.24 23.78
N SER A 793 1.50 8.62 25.05
CA SER A 793 0.68 8.11 26.16
C SER A 793 -0.65 8.85 26.37
N SER A 794 -0.89 10.01 25.72
CA SER A 794 -2.10 10.83 25.95
C SER A 794 -3.09 10.96 24.80
N LEU A 795 -2.76 10.51 23.58
CA LEU A 795 -3.75 10.39 22.49
C LEU A 795 -4.42 9.01 22.59
N GLY A 796 -5.56 8.97 23.30
CA GLY A 796 -6.29 7.75 23.61
C GLY A 796 -6.50 6.83 22.40
N HIS A 797 -5.86 5.65 22.46
CA HIS A 797 -6.21 4.37 21.84
C HIS A 797 -7.18 4.42 20.64
N ARG A 798 -6.82 5.09 19.55
CA ARG A 798 -7.58 4.97 18.30
C ARG A 798 -7.20 3.63 17.65
N GLY A 799 -8.20 2.78 17.39
CA GLY A 799 -8.05 1.56 16.59
C GLY A 799 -7.61 0.29 17.33
N ARG A 800 -7.97 0.10 18.62
CA ARG A 800 -7.74 -1.18 19.31
C ARG A 800 -8.88 -2.16 19.04
N GLY A 801 -8.54 -3.30 18.47
CA GLY A 801 -9.44 -4.45 18.31
C GLY A 801 -9.19 -5.49 19.40
N ILE A 802 -10.23 -6.20 19.83
CA ILE A 802 -10.11 -7.44 20.61
C ILE A 802 -10.95 -8.53 19.93
N GLY A 803 -10.60 -9.79 20.10
CA GLY A 803 -11.37 -10.85 19.47
C GLY A 803 -10.92 -12.25 19.85
N GLU A 804 -11.51 -13.23 19.18
CA GLU A 804 -11.10 -14.63 19.26
C GLU A 804 -11.11 -15.26 17.86
N VAL A 805 -10.19 -16.21 17.66
CA VAL A 805 -10.05 -16.99 16.44
C VAL A 805 -10.03 -18.46 16.82
N ARG A 806 -10.71 -19.27 16.01
CA ARG A 806 -10.72 -20.74 16.13
C ARG A 806 -10.55 -21.32 14.74
N VAL A 807 -9.56 -22.20 14.59
CA VAL A 807 -9.22 -22.82 13.32
C VAL A 807 -9.24 -24.33 13.48
N ASP A 808 -10.01 -25.01 12.64
CA ASP A 808 -9.92 -26.45 12.43
C ASP A 808 -9.23 -26.67 11.09
N LEU A 809 -7.97 -27.06 11.13
CA LEU A 809 -7.19 -27.27 9.92
C LEU A 809 -7.75 -28.45 9.14
N VAL A 810 -8.15 -29.53 9.81
CA VAL A 810 -8.65 -30.77 9.20
C VAL A 810 -9.91 -30.52 8.40
N GLY A 811 -10.89 -29.82 8.97
CA GLY A 811 -12.10 -29.38 8.28
C GLY A 811 -11.89 -28.17 7.37
N ARG A 812 -10.72 -27.51 7.41
CA ARG A 812 -10.46 -26.17 6.85
C ARG A 812 -11.57 -25.19 7.22
N ARG A 813 -11.89 -25.12 8.51
CA ARG A 813 -12.92 -24.24 9.06
C ARG A 813 -12.27 -23.12 9.86
N LEU A 814 -12.84 -21.92 9.76
CA LEU A 814 -12.39 -20.74 10.51
C LEU A 814 -13.60 -20.07 11.14
N TYR A 815 -13.52 -19.82 12.44
CA TYR A 815 -14.38 -18.91 13.17
C TYR A 815 -13.55 -17.74 13.65
N MET A 816 -14.05 -16.53 13.45
CA MET A 816 -13.45 -15.32 14.00
C MET A 816 -14.55 -14.42 14.55
N ARG A 817 -14.32 -13.88 15.73
CA ARG A 817 -15.11 -12.79 16.30
C ARG A 817 -14.17 -11.65 16.66
N SER A 818 -14.50 -10.43 16.28
CA SER A 818 -13.76 -9.24 16.66
C SER A 818 -14.68 -8.12 17.09
N GLU A 819 -14.20 -7.30 18.02
CA GLU A 819 -14.83 -6.09 18.51
C GLU A 819 -13.81 -4.95 18.41
N ALA A 820 -14.18 -3.88 17.74
CA ALA A 820 -13.39 -2.66 17.66
C ALA A 820 -14.18 -1.51 18.26
N ARG A 821 -13.52 -0.69 19.09
CA ARG A 821 -14.13 0.46 19.78
C ARG A 821 -13.49 1.75 19.31
N ASN A 822 -14.26 2.84 19.34
CA ASN A 822 -13.82 4.19 18.96
C ASN A 822 -13.18 4.23 17.56
N ILE A 823 -13.78 3.54 16.58
CA ILE A 823 -13.30 3.54 15.19
C ILE A 823 -13.41 4.95 14.62
N SER A 824 -14.55 5.60 14.85
CA SER A 824 -14.81 7.01 14.54
C SER A 824 -15.86 7.58 15.49
N SER A 825 -16.07 8.90 15.45
CA SER A 825 -17.15 9.55 16.23
C SER A 825 -18.54 9.03 15.89
N GLY A 826 -18.76 8.48 14.69
CA GLY A 826 -20.02 7.87 14.26
C GLY A 826 -20.11 6.36 14.50
N LEU A 827 -18.98 5.68 14.80
CA LEU A 827 -18.90 4.23 14.98
C LEU A 827 -18.25 3.92 16.34
N PRO A 828 -19.02 4.01 17.44
CA PRO A 828 -18.48 3.85 18.78
C PRO A 828 -18.01 2.41 19.03
N MET A 829 -18.70 1.42 18.46
CA MET A 829 -18.33 0.01 18.57
C MET A 829 -18.84 -0.79 17.37
N VAL A 830 -18.00 -1.63 16.82
CA VAL A 830 -18.33 -2.58 15.75
C VAL A 830 -17.92 -3.97 16.17
N GLU A 831 -18.84 -4.92 16.11
CA GLU A 831 -18.58 -6.35 16.24
C GLU A 831 -18.64 -6.98 14.85
N THR A 832 -17.65 -7.80 14.51
CA THR A 832 -17.65 -8.62 13.29
C THR A 832 -17.53 -10.09 13.68
N LYS A 833 -18.34 -10.96 13.08
CA LYS A 833 -18.22 -12.41 13.16
C LYS A 833 -18.03 -12.98 11.76
N VAL A 834 -17.10 -13.90 11.60
CA VAL A 834 -16.83 -14.61 10.35
C VAL A 834 -16.83 -16.09 10.62
N VAL A 835 -17.56 -16.84 9.80
CA VAL A 835 -17.58 -18.30 9.80
C VAL A 835 -17.26 -18.76 8.39
N TYR A 836 -16.22 -19.57 8.23
CA TYR A 836 -15.81 -20.14 6.95
C TYR A 836 -15.82 -21.67 7.05
N LYS A 837 -16.47 -22.32 6.07
CA LYS A 837 -16.57 -23.78 5.96
C LYS A 837 -16.18 -24.19 4.54
N ALA A 838 -14.95 -24.67 4.37
CA ALA A 838 -14.44 -25.09 3.07
C ALA A 838 -15.28 -26.21 2.45
N GLU A 839 -15.78 -27.15 3.26
CA GLU A 839 -16.60 -28.28 2.82
C GLU A 839 -17.97 -27.86 2.25
N GLN A 840 -18.46 -26.68 2.64
CA GLN A 840 -19.68 -26.09 2.08
C GLN A 840 -19.38 -25.06 0.97
N GLY A 841 -18.09 -24.77 0.72
CA GLY A 841 -17.66 -23.74 -0.21
C GLY A 841 -18.28 -22.38 0.12
N ARG A 842 -18.42 -22.04 1.41
CA ARG A 842 -19.16 -20.85 1.84
C ARG A 842 -18.51 -20.16 3.04
N LEU A 843 -18.55 -18.83 3.00
CA LEU A 843 -18.19 -17.93 4.09
C LEU A 843 -19.42 -17.12 4.48
N TRP A 844 -19.68 -17.00 5.77
CA TRP A 844 -20.65 -16.07 6.33
C TRP A 844 -19.94 -15.02 7.12
N ALA A 845 -20.35 -13.76 6.96
CA ALA A 845 -19.86 -12.66 7.75
C ALA A 845 -21.03 -11.86 8.31
N ARG A 846 -20.96 -11.49 9.59
CA ARG A 846 -21.92 -10.61 10.26
C ARG A 846 -21.17 -9.41 10.79
N THR A 847 -21.66 -8.22 10.50
CA THR A 847 -21.15 -6.98 11.10
C THR A 847 -22.29 -6.29 11.83
N ARG A 848 -22.05 -5.96 13.10
CA ARG A 848 -23.01 -5.29 13.99
C ARG A 848 -22.39 -4.02 14.56
N VAL A 849 -23.01 -2.88 14.30
CA VAL A 849 -22.63 -1.60 14.93
C VAL A 849 -23.47 -1.41 16.19
N ILE A 850 -22.82 -1.27 17.34
CA ILE A 850 -23.47 -1.15 18.65
C ILE A 850 -23.45 0.33 19.04
N GLY A 851 -24.63 0.97 19.10
CA GLY A 851 -24.80 2.40 19.38
C GLY A 851 -26.28 2.83 19.37
N ALA A 852 -26.54 4.14 19.22
CA ALA A 852 -27.90 4.73 19.31
C ALA A 852 -28.92 4.16 18.29
N GLN A 853 -28.43 3.57 17.20
CA GLN A 853 -29.22 2.71 16.31
C GLN A 853 -28.38 1.46 16.02
N SER A 854 -28.86 0.28 16.43
CA SER A 854 -28.19 -0.98 16.14
C SER A 854 -28.29 -1.29 14.64
N PHE A 855 -27.18 -1.23 13.93
CA PHE A 855 -27.08 -1.71 12.56
C PHE A 855 -26.54 -3.13 12.58
N GLU A 856 -27.15 -4.04 11.82
CA GLU A 856 -26.69 -5.42 11.66
C GLU A 856 -26.80 -5.79 10.19
N GLN A 857 -25.73 -6.36 9.62
CA GLN A 857 -25.71 -6.84 8.25
C GLN A 857 -25.01 -8.19 8.20
N CYS A 858 -25.63 -9.13 7.48
CA CYS A 858 -25.06 -10.44 7.24
C CYS A 858 -24.83 -10.68 5.76
N TRP A 859 -23.74 -11.36 5.48
CA TRP A 859 -23.24 -11.69 4.16
C TRP A 859 -23.06 -13.19 4.04
N SER A 860 -23.29 -13.71 2.85
CA SER A 860 -22.91 -15.06 2.48
C SER A 860 -22.18 -15.02 1.15
N ILE A 861 -20.96 -15.54 1.15
CA ILE A 861 -20.06 -15.53 0.00
C ILE A 861 -19.80 -16.98 -0.41
N ARG A 862 -19.93 -17.27 -1.71
CA ARG A 862 -19.56 -18.57 -2.26
C ARG A 862 -18.05 -18.57 -2.47
N THR A 863 -17.34 -19.43 -1.75
CA THR A 863 -15.87 -19.48 -1.81
C THR A 863 -15.36 -20.54 -2.77
N ALA A 864 -16.21 -21.47 -3.21
CA ALA A 864 -15.80 -22.57 -4.09
C ALA A 864 -15.21 -22.09 -5.43
N GLU A 865 -15.53 -20.88 -5.86
CA GLU A 865 -15.03 -20.28 -7.10
C GLU A 865 -13.59 -19.75 -6.97
N VAL A 866 -13.10 -19.55 -5.75
CA VAL A 866 -11.88 -18.77 -5.46
C VAL A 866 -10.91 -19.53 -4.55
N LEU A 867 -11.45 -20.27 -3.58
CA LEU A 867 -10.71 -21.12 -2.67
C LEU A 867 -11.03 -22.57 -3.04
N PRO A 868 -10.12 -23.29 -3.73
CA PRO A 868 -10.40 -24.65 -4.18
C PRO A 868 -10.72 -25.55 -2.98
N VAL A 869 -11.80 -26.31 -3.11
CA VAL A 869 -12.18 -27.36 -2.15
C VAL A 869 -11.06 -28.41 -2.21
N PRO A 870 -10.42 -28.75 -1.09
CA PRO A 870 -9.34 -29.74 -1.10
C PRO A 870 -9.85 -31.08 -1.63
N ALA A 871 -9.02 -31.77 -2.41
CA ALA A 871 -9.34 -33.10 -2.90
C ALA A 871 -9.52 -34.06 -1.71
N TYR A 872 -10.54 -34.91 -1.78
CA TYR A 872 -10.89 -35.83 -0.71
C TYR A 872 -9.71 -36.76 -0.40
N GLY A 873 -9.05 -36.57 0.75
CA GLY A 873 -7.91 -37.38 1.20
C GLY A 873 -6.60 -36.62 1.44
N ASP A 874 -6.48 -35.37 0.95
CA ASP A 874 -5.33 -34.53 1.27
C ASP A 874 -5.48 -33.97 2.68
N LEU A 875 -4.72 -34.53 3.63
CA LEU A 875 -4.65 -33.98 4.98
C LEU A 875 -4.04 -32.57 4.89
N PRO A 876 -4.76 -31.53 5.33
CA PRO A 876 -4.27 -30.16 5.30
C PRO A 876 -3.01 -30.07 6.17
N ARG A 877 -1.95 -29.51 5.58
CA ARG A 877 -0.67 -29.34 6.26
C ARG A 877 -0.77 -28.17 7.24
N ASN A 878 0.00 -28.26 8.32
CA ASN A 878 0.18 -27.14 9.23
C ASN A 878 0.68 -25.90 8.45
N PRO A 879 -0.07 -24.78 8.43
CA PRO A 879 0.26 -23.61 7.62
C PRO A 879 1.55 -22.90 8.06
N PHE A 880 1.94 -23.06 9.33
CA PHE A 880 3.11 -22.39 9.92
C PHE A 880 4.44 -23.04 9.52
N LEU A 881 4.43 -24.26 8.98
CA LEU A 881 5.61 -24.93 8.45
C LEU A 881 6.29 -24.17 7.29
N ARG A 882 5.59 -23.21 6.67
CA ARG A 882 6.12 -22.33 5.63
C ARG A 882 7.04 -21.23 6.17
N ALA A 883 6.97 -20.95 7.48
CA ALA A 883 7.72 -19.87 8.09
C ALA A 883 9.18 -20.25 8.30
N LYS A 884 10.09 -19.33 7.95
CA LYS A 884 11.54 -19.48 8.17
C LYS A 884 11.95 -18.69 9.41
N ASN A 885 12.80 -19.27 10.25
CA ASN A 885 13.37 -18.54 11.38
C ASN A 885 14.23 -17.38 10.86
N SER A 886 13.99 -16.16 11.34
CA SER A 886 14.64 -14.93 10.85
C SER A 886 15.88 -14.51 11.66
N GLY A 887 16.35 -15.34 12.59
CA GLY A 887 17.61 -15.15 13.32
C GLY A 887 17.54 -15.53 14.80
N SER A 888 18.71 -15.69 15.44
CA SER A 888 18.88 -16.17 16.83
C SER A 888 18.55 -15.14 17.92
N GLY A 889 18.19 -13.90 17.56
CA GLY A 889 17.86 -12.85 18.51
C GLY A 889 16.48 -13.02 19.12
N LYS A 890 16.41 -13.43 20.39
CA LYS A 890 15.17 -13.38 21.17
C LYS A 890 14.73 -11.93 21.34
N ARG A 891 13.47 -11.62 21.02
CA ARG A 891 12.89 -10.26 21.16
C ARG A 891 11.95 -10.22 22.36
N VAL A 892 11.81 -9.05 22.98
CA VAL A 892 10.79 -8.80 24.00
C VAL A 892 9.51 -8.38 23.31
N LEU A 893 8.40 -9.03 23.63
CA LEU A 893 7.10 -8.70 23.05
C LEU A 893 6.60 -7.34 23.59
N PRO A 894 6.17 -6.39 22.72
CA PRO A 894 5.62 -5.13 23.19
C PRO A 894 4.41 -5.35 24.12
N GLY A 895 4.52 -4.86 25.36
CA GLY A 895 3.47 -4.98 26.37
C GLY A 895 3.55 -6.22 27.26
N THR A 896 4.52 -7.13 27.06
CA THR A 896 4.84 -8.19 28.04
C THR A 896 6.30 -8.07 28.47
N GLU A 897 6.53 -7.76 29.75
CA GLU A 897 7.87 -7.44 30.26
C GLU A 897 8.82 -8.66 30.35
N ARG A 898 8.35 -9.87 30.02
CA ARG A 898 9.07 -11.11 30.36
C ARG A 898 9.11 -12.19 29.28
N ASP A 899 8.37 -12.06 28.18
CA ASP A 899 8.29 -13.13 27.20
C ASP A 899 9.31 -12.90 26.09
N LEU A 900 10.32 -13.78 26.07
CA LEU A 900 11.30 -13.83 25.01
C LEU A 900 10.74 -14.66 23.85
N VAL A 901 10.51 -14.02 22.72
CA VAL A 901 9.94 -14.66 21.53
C VAL A 901 10.99 -14.84 20.43
N GLN A 902 10.88 -15.95 19.70
CA GLN A 902 11.60 -16.21 18.46
C GLN A 902 10.77 -15.71 17.28
N LYS A 903 11.43 -15.10 16.29
CA LYS A 903 10.77 -14.50 15.12
C LYS A 903 10.91 -15.39 13.90
N TYR A 904 9.77 -15.78 13.35
CA TYR A 904 9.66 -16.49 12.08
C TYR A 904 8.98 -15.59 11.05
N VAL A 905 9.33 -15.79 9.79
CA VAL A 905 8.84 -14.96 8.67
C VAL A 905 8.33 -15.87 7.56
N LEU A 906 7.16 -15.55 7.03
CA LEU A 906 6.65 -16.11 5.77
C LEU A 906 6.16 -14.97 4.88
N PHE A 907 6.24 -15.16 3.57
CA PHE A 907 5.71 -14.22 2.58
C PHE A 907 4.39 -14.74 2.05
N LEU A 908 3.40 -13.85 1.95
CA LEU A 908 2.11 -14.14 1.33
C LEU A 908 2.17 -13.86 -0.17
N ASP A 909 2.85 -12.78 -0.55
CA ASP A 909 3.22 -12.41 -1.91
C ASP A 909 4.45 -11.48 -1.88
N GLU A 910 4.79 -10.87 -3.01
CA GLU A 910 5.93 -9.94 -3.17
C GLU A 910 5.85 -8.73 -2.24
N ASN A 911 4.63 -8.31 -1.87
CA ASN A 911 4.39 -7.03 -1.19
C ASN A 911 3.85 -7.24 0.23
N ARG A 912 3.60 -8.49 0.64
CA ARG A 912 3.01 -8.84 1.94
C ARG A 912 3.81 -9.92 2.64
N ARG A 913 4.17 -9.62 3.88
CA ARG A 913 4.96 -10.50 4.75
C ARG A 913 4.26 -10.67 6.09
N VAL A 914 4.41 -11.84 6.68
CA VAL A 914 3.90 -12.15 8.02
C VAL A 914 5.04 -12.53 8.93
N GLU A 915 5.13 -11.84 10.06
CA GLU A 915 6.05 -12.18 11.14
C GLU A 915 5.28 -12.93 12.23
N LEU A 916 5.72 -14.15 12.54
CA LEU A 916 5.19 -14.97 13.62
C LEU A 916 6.16 -14.89 14.78
N LEU A 917 5.66 -14.53 15.96
CA LEU A 917 6.44 -14.43 17.19
C LEU A 917 6.03 -15.59 18.09
N VAL A 918 6.95 -16.51 18.33
CA VAL A 918 6.71 -17.79 19.01
C VAL A 918 7.47 -17.80 20.34
N ASP A 919 6.80 -18.14 21.43
CA ASP A 919 7.39 -18.16 22.76
C ASP A 919 8.28 -19.40 23.01
N ASP A 920 8.78 -19.54 24.24
CA ASP A 920 9.62 -20.65 24.66
C ASP A 920 8.88 -22.00 24.75
N ARG A 921 7.54 -21.96 24.81
CA ARG A 921 6.65 -23.14 24.78
C ARG A 921 6.29 -23.59 23.37
N GLN A 922 6.85 -22.92 22.34
CA GLN A 922 6.45 -23.12 20.95
C GLN A 922 4.97 -22.78 20.69
N ALA A 923 4.41 -21.85 21.47
CA ALA A 923 3.08 -21.28 21.25
C ALA A 923 3.18 -19.95 20.51
N LEU A 924 2.17 -19.66 19.67
CA LEU A 924 2.13 -18.41 18.91
C LEU A 924 1.71 -17.26 19.84
N ALA A 925 2.63 -16.31 20.07
CA ALA A 925 2.44 -15.19 20.99
C ALA A 925 2.02 -13.90 20.28
N ALA A 926 2.48 -13.67 19.04
CA ALA A 926 2.05 -12.54 18.23
C ALA A 926 2.18 -12.80 16.72
N ILE A 927 1.42 -12.01 15.94
CA ILE A 927 1.46 -11.97 14.48
C ILE A 927 1.59 -10.51 14.05
N ASN A 928 2.57 -10.19 13.21
CA ASN A 928 2.64 -8.93 12.49
C ASN A 928 2.32 -9.18 11.02
N LEU A 929 1.38 -8.42 10.47
CA LEU A 929 1.04 -8.43 9.05
C LEU A 929 1.64 -7.17 8.42
N ASP A 930 2.69 -7.32 7.63
CA ASP A 930 3.42 -6.23 6.99
C ASP A 930 2.98 -6.09 5.52
N HIS A 931 2.67 -4.87 5.11
CA HIS A 931 2.54 -4.46 3.72
C HIS A 931 3.77 -3.65 3.33
N LEU A 932 4.68 -4.28 2.58
CA LEU A 932 6.03 -3.77 2.28
C LEU A 932 5.98 -2.46 1.48
N ASP A 933 5.16 -2.37 0.43
CA ASP A 933 5.06 -1.14 -0.39
C ASP A 933 4.53 0.07 0.36
N ARG A 934 3.65 -0.17 1.34
CA ARG A 934 2.96 0.91 2.07
C ARG A 934 3.65 1.28 3.37
N ASP A 935 4.63 0.50 3.79
CA ASP A 935 5.24 0.56 5.12
C ASP A 935 4.19 0.59 6.25
N ILE A 936 3.21 -0.33 6.15
CA ILE A 936 2.12 -0.46 7.14
C ILE A 936 2.17 -1.86 7.75
N THR A 937 2.16 -1.90 9.08
CA THR A 937 2.07 -3.14 9.86
C THR A 937 0.82 -3.16 10.72
N ALA A 938 0.06 -4.26 10.67
CA ALA A 938 -0.96 -4.58 11.66
C ALA A 938 -0.37 -5.55 12.70
N GLY A 939 -0.31 -5.11 13.96
CA GLY A 939 0.18 -5.95 15.06
C GLY A 939 -0.96 -6.65 15.78
N VAL A 940 -0.84 -7.97 15.98
CA VAL A 940 -1.81 -8.81 16.69
C VAL A 940 -1.10 -9.53 17.83
N LEU A 941 -1.46 -9.21 19.07
CA LEU A 941 -1.00 -9.91 20.27
C LEU A 941 -1.99 -11.03 20.60
N LEU A 942 -1.48 -12.25 20.75
CA LEU A 942 -2.29 -13.43 21.04
C LEU A 942 -2.31 -13.71 22.55
N HIS A 943 -3.44 -14.21 23.01
CA HIS A 943 -3.68 -14.66 24.37
C HIS A 943 -4.44 -15.99 24.30
N ASP A 944 -4.42 -16.78 25.38
CA ASP A 944 -5.18 -18.03 25.50
C ASP A 944 -4.94 -19.02 24.34
N TRP A 945 -3.70 -19.12 23.84
CA TRP A 945 -3.36 -20.09 22.80
C TRP A 945 -3.66 -21.52 23.27
N SER A 946 -4.36 -22.30 22.44
CA SER A 946 -4.64 -23.71 22.69
C SER A 946 -4.69 -24.49 21.39
N THR A 947 -4.17 -25.72 21.41
CA THR A 947 -4.24 -26.66 20.27
C THR A 947 -5.27 -27.77 20.46
N ALA A 948 -6.20 -27.60 21.41
CA ALA A 948 -7.27 -28.56 21.65
C ALA A 948 -8.24 -28.60 20.45
N PRO A 949 -8.89 -29.75 20.17
CA PRO A 949 -9.94 -29.83 19.16
C PRO A 949 -11.04 -28.80 19.39
N VAL A 950 -11.49 -28.12 18.33
CA VAL A 950 -12.55 -27.12 18.39
C VAL A 950 -13.91 -27.81 18.27
N ASN A 951 -14.86 -27.48 19.16
CA ASN A 951 -16.24 -27.99 19.07
C ASN A 951 -16.90 -27.49 17.76
N GLU A 952 -17.55 -28.40 17.04
CA GLU A 952 -18.20 -28.15 15.74
C GLU A 952 -19.26 -27.04 15.80
N GLU A 953 -19.92 -26.86 16.96
CA GLU A 953 -20.93 -25.82 17.16
C GLU A 953 -20.41 -24.39 16.93
N TRP A 954 -19.10 -24.15 17.07
CA TRP A 954 -18.50 -22.84 16.78
C TRP A 954 -18.51 -22.48 15.30
N PHE A 955 -18.57 -23.48 14.43
CA PHE A 955 -18.63 -23.30 12.99
C PHE A 955 -20.06 -23.33 12.44
N GLU A 956 -21.06 -23.44 13.31
CA GLU A 956 -22.47 -23.30 12.93
C GLU A 956 -22.93 -21.85 13.11
N ILE A 957 -23.84 -21.42 12.25
CA ILE A 957 -24.47 -20.09 12.37
C ILE A 957 -25.46 -20.16 13.52
N GLY A 958 -25.10 -19.57 14.66
CA GLY A 958 -25.95 -19.54 15.84
C GLY A 958 -27.22 -18.71 15.67
N ASP A 959 -28.19 -18.93 16.55
CA ASP A 959 -29.47 -18.19 16.62
C ASP A 959 -29.28 -16.68 16.83
N ASP A 960 -28.08 -16.24 17.22
CA ASP A 960 -27.75 -14.83 17.41
C ASP A 960 -27.55 -14.06 16.09
N TRP A 961 -27.57 -14.73 14.94
CA TRP A 961 -27.58 -14.11 13.61
C TRP A 961 -29.01 -13.75 13.21
N ASN A 962 -29.43 -12.50 13.44
CA ASN A 962 -30.82 -12.07 13.23
C ASN A 962 -31.19 -11.85 11.76
N CYS A 963 -30.23 -11.98 10.84
CA CYS A 963 -30.46 -11.73 9.42
C CYS A 963 -31.16 -12.92 8.76
N LYS A 964 -32.46 -12.78 8.48
CA LYS A 964 -33.23 -13.82 7.79
C LYS A 964 -32.76 -14.11 6.36
N ASP A 965 -32.20 -13.10 5.68
CA ASP A 965 -31.73 -13.19 4.29
C ASP A 965 -30.31 -12.60 4.17
N PRO A 966 -29.24 -13.41 4.20
CA PRO A 966 -27.89 -12.91 4.01
C PRO A 966 -27.73 -12.39 2.57
N LYS A 967 -27.08 -11.22 2.43
CA LYS A 967 -26.78 -10.67 1.11
C LYS A 967 -25.65 -11.46 0.45
N TYR A 968 -25.75 -11.65 -0.86
CA TYR A 968 -24.71 -12.25 -1.68
C TYR A 968 -23.77 -11.16 -2.19
N ILE A 969 -22.48 -11.45 -2.20
CA ILE A 969 -21.43 -10.61 -2.80
C ILE A 969 -20.94 -11.34 -4.04
N ASP A 970 -20.97 -10.66 -5.19
CA ASP A 970 -20.55 -11.21 -6.47
C ASP A 970 -19.03 -11.19 -6.67
N TYR A 971 -18.29 -10.46 -5.83
CA TYR A 971 -16.82 -10.31 -5.87
C TYR A 971 -16.10 -11.27 -4.91
N ALA A 972 -16.34 -12.57 -5.05
CA ALA A 972 -15.72 -13.57 -4.19
C ALA A 972 -14.19 -13.58 -4.30
N GLU A 973 -13.62 -13.12 -5.43
CA GLU A 973 -12.18 -13.11 -5.70
C GLU A 973 -11.38 -12.33 -4.66
N GLN A 974 -11.99 -11.35 -3.99
CA GLN A 974 -11.33 -10.59 -2.93
C GLN A 974 -10.98 -11.46 -1.71
N LEU A 975 -11.69 -12.57 -1.49
CA LEU A 975 -11.38 -13.50 -0.40
C LEU A 975 -10.03 -14.18 -0.56
N ALA A 976 -9.58 -14.41 -1.80
CA ALA A 976 -8.24 -14.93 -2.04
C ALA A 976 -7.16 -14.00 -1.47
N HIS A 977 -7.45 -12.70 -1.36
CA HIS A 977 -6.51 -11.70 -0.87
C HIS A 977 -6.62 -11.43 0.64
N TRP A 978 -7.48 -12.12 1.38
CA TRP A 978 -7.59 -11.91 2.82
C TRP A 978 -6.41 -12.57 3.56
N ASP A 979 -5.55 -11.73 4.15
CA ASP A 979 -4.30 -12.16 4.78
C ASP A 979 -4.50 -13.31 5.79
N LEU A 980 -5.50 -13.20 6.69
CA LEU A 980 -5.75 -14.24 7.70
C LEU A 980 -6.17 -15.59 7.08
N ILE A 981 -6.91 -15.58 5.97
CA ILE A 981 -7.26 -16.81 5.25
C ILE A 981 -6.01 -17.42 4.61
N GLN A 982 -5.17 -16.60 3.97
CA GLN A 982 -3.91 -17.08 3.38
C GLN A 982 -2.92 -17.59 4.44
N VAL A 983 -2.88 -16.95 5.62
CA VAL A 983 -2.02 -17.37 6.73
C VAL A 983 -2.49 -18.69 7.29
N PHE A 984 -3.76 -18.84 7.67
CA PHE A 984 -4.24 -20.02 8.39
C PHE A 984 -4.71 -21.17 7.48
N LEU A 985 -5.19 -20.87 6.27
CA LEU A 985 -5.84 -21.83 5.37
C LEU A 985 -5.33 -21.68 3.91
N PRO A 986 -4.01 -21.75 3.67
CA PRO A 986 -3.43 -21.48 2.35
C PRO A 986 -3.99 -22.35 1.23
N THR A 987 -4.04 -21.79 0.01
CA THR A 987 -4.63 -22.42 -1.18
C THR A 987 -3.67 -23.26 -1.99
N ASP A 988 -2.36 -23.07 -1.84
CA ASP A 988 -1.39 -23.60 -2.79
C ASP A 988 -1.11 -25.09 -2.55
N ALA A 989 -1.28 -25.89 -3.60
CA ALA A 989 -0.75 -27.24 -3.65
C ALA A 989 0.79 -27.16 -3.66
N PRO A 990 1.50 -28.03 -2.90
CA PRO A 990 2.94 -27.90 -2.61
C PRO A 990 3.89 -28.09 -3.81
N GLY A 991 3.39 -28.03 -5.06
CA GLY A 991 4.19 -28.16 -6.28
C GLY A 991 4.36 -26.88 -7.11
N GLY A 992 3.73 -25.75 -6.73
CA GLY A 992 3.87 -24.46 -7.43
C GLY A 992 4.91 -23.51 -6.84
N MET A 993 5.57 -23.90 -5.74
CA MET A 993 6.46 -23.03 -4.95
C MET A 993 7.91 -23.00 -5.45
N GLU A 994 8.16 -23.24 -6.75
CA GLU A 994 9.44 -22.91 -7.38
C GLU A 994 9.70 -21.40 -7.43
N ASP A 995 8.67 -20.55 -7.30
CA ASP A 995 8.84 -19.08 -7.33
C ASP A 995 9.33 -18.46 -6.00
N THR A 996 9.34 -19.17 -4.87
CA THR A 996 10.00 -18.66 -3.63
C THR A 996 11.52 -18.89 -3.58
N GLN A 997 12.11 -19.57 -4.57
CA GLN A 997 13.57 -19.58 -4.76
C GLN A 997 14.07 -18.37 -5.59
N ARG A 998 13.16 -17.53 -6.11
CA ARG A 998 13.48 -16.34 -6.91
C ARG A 998 13.61 -15.03 -6.14
N LEU A 999 13.42 -15.03 -4.82
CA LEU A 999 13.85 -13.96 -3.93
C LEU A 999 15.19 -14.32 -3.30
#